data_AF-H8GVH7-F1
#
_entry.id   AF-H8GVH7-F1
#
_cell.length_a   1.000
_cell.length_b   1.000
_cell.length_c   1.000
_cell.angle_alpha   90.00
_cell.angle_beta   90.00
_cell.angle_gamma   90.00
#
_symmetry.space_group_name_H-M   'P 1'
#
loop_
_entity.id
_entity.type
_entity.pdbx_description
1 polymer ?
#
loop_
_entity_poly.entity_id
_entity_poly.type
_entity_poly.pdbx_seq_one_letter_code
_entity_poly.pdbx_strand_id
1 'polypeptide(L)'
;MIVRFNVANTPQGRALFKDLRVQLSGQLSKLGPTAGFLQSALNSGRATQLWLDQSIYVPLTPVQARAISLLPFVSEVFENFKVQIPKAVALSDSSSPAGTPWYLDKIGAPQAWAAGFKGQNIRIGHLDSGIDASHPDLAGKVAAFAEFNAAGDRVQNAQPHDTTDHGTHTAGLLVGSKTGVAPDAKVISALVLPNNEGTFAQVIAGMQYVLDPDNNADTNDGANVVNMSLGIPGTFDEFIVPVQNMLKAGVVPVFAIGNFGPNSATTGSPGNLPDAIGVGAVGQDGQVASFSSRGPVAWQGKINGVFVKPDIAAPGVEITSTYPGGKYGAKSGSSQASPIAAGAVALLLSAKPGTGVDAIKNALYTSASNASAKNNNTGYGLISVPGALGKLGVSVGGSGSTPTPTPTPTPTPTPTPTPAAQPTGPDGYTLCAVEGGTCTNVANKAVAFGTAGKYVFGTNDSSNTLLCTVQEWGNNDPAPGVTKGCFVKNSASTSTPTPTPTPTTGTGNSGQKPRVLLVDADRGQGADVTAALRDAVKANAASGGAFVWNVQNQGAVPLSEMKKADIVVWATGESYQNTIPANDQATLRQYLQGGGHLLVTGQDVGYDIGSSDFYTGVLGTRFVADSSGQTKFVTKGAFGNTAFTLNASGSAANQYYPDVLANTGSGQVVAGWGSANANASTITAQSIRVDPNRQRAAQKVQDPRGLVEGLARTVVSGLLNQILGGNTQAQAQNRPRVRAQSAGEDAGAIVVNAAGAYRTVNMGFGMEGLTPNSRNLLMKTSFDWLMR
;
A
#
# COMPACT_ATOMS: atom_id res chain seq x y z
N MET A 1 19.86 3.30 1.87
CA MET A 1 19.67 1.90 1.44
C MET A 1 19.98 0.99 2.59
N ILE A 2 19.40 -0.22 2.59
CA ILE A 2 19.85 -1.34 3.40
C ILE A 2 20.75 -2.22 2.54
N VAL A 3 21.86 -2.69 3.10
CA VAL A 3 22.77 -3.67 2.48
C VAL A 3 22.81 -4.89 3.38
N ARG A 4 22.21 -6.01 2.96
CA ARG A 4 22.17 -7.27 3.74
C ARG A 4 23.19 -8.27 3.19
N PHE A 5 23.83 -9.03 4.08
CA PHE A 5 24.97 -9.89 3.75
C PHE A 5 24.64 -11.39 3.82
N ASN A 6 25.37 -12.20 3.05
CA ASN A 6 25.22 -13.66 3.02
C ASN A 6 25.92 -14.29 4.23
N VAL A 7 25.15 -14.84 5.17
CA VAL A 7 25.62 -15.36 6.47
C VAL A 7 25.02 -16.73 6.81
N ALA A 8 25.55 -17.40 7.84
CA ALA A 8 25.23 -18.80 8.17
C ALA A 8 24.73 -18.92 9.61
N ASN A 9 23.47 -18.55 9.84
CA ASN A 9 22.86 -18.47 11.17
C ASN A 9 22.51 -19.87 11.73
N THR A 10 23.52 -20.56 12.28
CA THR A 10 23.40 -21.89 12.89
C THR A 10 23.04 -21.92 14.39
N PRO A 11 23.38 -20.93 15.26
CA PRO A 11 23.06 -21.00 16.68
C PRO A 11 21.58 -20.74 17.03
N GLN A 12 21.25 -20.99 18.31
CA GLN A 12 19.93 -20.78 18.91
C GLN A 12 20.06 -20.16 20.32
N GLY A 13 18.97 -19.62 20.85
CA GLY A 13 18.92 -18.93 22.15
C GLY A 13 19.67 -17.59 22.18
N ARG A 14 19.85 -17.00 23.37
CA ARG A 14 20.54 -15.70 23.56
C ARG A 14 21.96 -15.66 22.96
N ALA A 15 22.68 -16.79 22.93
CA ALA A 15 24.00 -16.90 22.33
C ALA A 15 24.04 -16.47 20.84
N LEU A 16 22.91 -16.58 20.13
CA LEU A 16 22.74 -16.08 18.77
C LEU A 16 23.06 -14.58 18.64
N PHE A 17 22.86 -13.75 19.67
CA PHE A 17 23.11 -12.30 19.56
C PHE A 17 24.60 -11.96 19.48
N LYS A 18 25.44 -12.79 20.11
CA LYS A 18 26.90 -12.68 20.05
C LYS A 18 27.40 -13.14 18.68
N ASP A 19 26.87 -14.27 18.22
CA ASP A 19 27.13 -14.82 16.88
C ASP A 19 26.71 -13.83 15.77
N LEU A 20 25.45 -13.35 15.75
CA LEU A 20 24.97 -12.38 14.76
C LEU A 20 25.85 -11.13 14.67
N ARG A 21 26.29 -10.56 15.80
CA ARG A 21 27.21 -9.41 15.81
C ARG A 21 28.58 -9.77 15.21
N VAL A 22 29.13 -10.94 15.56
CA VAL A 22 30.38 -11.45 14.99
C VAL A 22 30.25 -11.77 13.49
N GLN A 23 29.15 -12.36 13.05
CA GLN A 23 28.89 -12.67 11.64
C GLN A 23 28.76 -11.40 10.82
N LEU A 24 27.98 -10.40 11.27
CA LEU A 24 27.89 -9.10 10.59
C LEU A 24 29.27 -8.42 10.52
N SER A 25 29.99 -8.32 11.64
CA SER A 25 31.35 -7.75 11.66
C SER A 25 32.32 -8.52 10.75
N GLY A 26 32.15 -9.84 10.61
CA GLY A 26 32.91 -10.72 9.73
C GLY A 26 32.52 -10.65 8.25
N GLN A 27 31.37 -10.05 7.90
CA GLN A 27 31.05 -9.64 6.53
C GLN A 27 31.57 -8.24 6.24
N LEU A 28 31.45 -7.32 7.20
CA LEU A 28 31.98 -5.96 7.09
C LEU A 28 33.51 -5.96 6.93
N SER A 29 34.25 -6.86 7.59
CA SER A 29 35.70 -6.99 7.38
C SER A 29 36.12 -7.52 6.00
N LYS A 30 35.19 -8.06 5.19
CA LYS A 30 35.44 -8.43 3.78
C LYS A 30 35.31 -7.23 2.83
N LEU A 31 34.85 -6.07 3.33
CA LEU A 31 34.85 -4.80 2.61
C LEU A 31 36.29 -4.26 2.50
N GLY A 32 37.08 -4.84 1.59
CA GLY A 32 38.43 -4.39 1.29
C GLY A 32 38.49 -2.96 0.72
N PRO A 33 39.69 -2.45 0.36
CA PRO A 33 39.89 -1.05 -0.04
C PRO A 33 38.97 -0.53 -1.16
N THR A 34 38.51 -1.41 -2.06
CA THR A 34 37.51 -1.10 -3.11
C THR A 34 36.14 -0.68 -2.57
N ALA A 35 35.79 -1.06 -1.34
CA ALA A 35 34.62 -0.60 -0.60
C ALA A 35 34.97 0.50 0.42
N GLY A 36 36.09 1.20 0.26
CA GLY A 36 36.61 2.18 1.21
C GLY A 36 35.66 3.33 1.57
N PHE A 37 34.70 3.67 0.71
CA PHE A 37 33.65 4.64 1.05
C PHE A 37 32.65 4.09 2.09
N LEU A 38 32.39 2.78 2.08
CA LEU A 38 31.50 2.10 3.02
C LEU A 38 32.20 1.87 4.36
N GLN A 39 33.49 1.50 4.33
CA GLN A 39 34.32 1.50 5.54
C GLN A 39 34.47 2.91 6.13
N SER A 40 34.60 3.94 5.29
CA SER A 40 34.59 5.34 5.71
C SER A 40 33.25 5.75 6.32
N ALA A 41 32.11 5.31 5.76
CA ALA A 41 30.79 5.55 6.34
C ALA A 41 30.64 4.90 7.72
N LEU A 42 31.07 3.64 7.89
CA LEU A 42 31.11 2.96 9.19
C LEU A 42 32.01 3.70 10.19
N ASN A 43 33.25 4.03 9.79
CA ASN A 43 34.23 4.72 10.64
C ASN A 43 33.83 6.16 11.00
N SER A 44 32.91 6.79 10.24
CA SER A 44 32.41 8.15 10.49
C SER A 44 30.99 8.21 11.07
N GLY A 45 30.43 7.07 11.51
CA GLY A 45 29.09 7.02 12.11
C GLY A 45 27.96 7.34 11.13
N ARG A 46 28.19 7.15 9.82
CA ARG A 46 27.22 7.37 8.73
C ARG A 46 26.57 6.07 8.22
N ALA A 47 26.80 4.96 8.93
CA ALA A 47 26.20 3.66 8.63
C ALA A 47 25.85 2.94 9.92
N THR A 48 24.60 2.47 10.01
CA THR A 48 23.99 1.90 11.22
C THR A 48 23.99 0.38 11.12
N GLN A 49 24.48 -0.32 12.13
CA GLN A 49 24.57 -1.79 12.11
C GLN A 49 23.27 -2.47 12.54
N LEU A 50 22.74 -3.31 11.66
CA LEU A 50 21.49 -4.03 11.85
C LEU A 50 21.79 -5.54 12.03
N TRP A 51 22.38 -5.90 13.17
CA TRP A 51 22.80 -7.27 13.50
C TRP A 51 21.65 -8.30 13.56
N LEU A 52 20.42 -7.92 13.91
CA LEU A 52 19.28 -8.84 13.89
C LEU A 52 18.88 -9.21 12.45
N ASP A 53 19.11 -8.28 11.53
CA ASP A 53 18.78 -8.38 10.11
C ASP A 53 19.95 -8.85 9.23
N GLN A 54 21.17 -8.87 9.81
CA GLN A 54 22.44 -9.16 9.13
C GLN A 54 22.72 -8.17 7.99
N SER A 55 22.42 -6.90 8.25
CA SER A 55 22.56 -5.80 7.30
C SER A 55 23.15 -4.54 7.93
N ILE A 56 23.32 -3.51 7.11
CA ILE A 56 23.59 -2.14 7.54
C ILE A 56 22.63 -1.18 6.82
N TYR A 57 22.15 -0.15 7.52
CA TYR A 57 21.66 1.05 6.85
C TYR A 57 22.88 1.91 6.45
N VAL A 58 22.85 2.44 5.23
CA VAL A 58 23.83 3.44 4.78
C VAL A 58 23.21 4.35 3.68
N PRO A 59 23.45 5.67 3.70
CA PRO A 59 23.15 6.54 2.57
C PRO A 59 24.01 6.17 1.36
N LEU A 60 23.38 5.71 0.28
CA LEU A 60 24.04 5.34 -0.98
C LEU A 60 23.37 6.07 -2.14
N THR A 61 24.17 6.55 -3.10
CA THR A 61 23.68 6.84 -4.45
C THR A 61 23.28 5.52 -5.16
N PRO A 62 22.40 5.56 -6.18
CA PRO A 62 22.05 4.36 -6.96
C PRO A 62 23.28 3.65 -7.55
N VAL A 63 24.31 4.40 -7.96
CA VAL A 63 25.58 3.88 -8.46
C VAL A 63 26.32 3.08 -7.38
N GLN A 64 26.41 3.61 -6.15
CA GLN A 64 27.04 2.90 -5.03
C GLN A 64 26.23 1.67 -4.60
N ALA A 65 24.90 1.77 -4.58
CA ALA A 65 24.00 0.65 -4.29
C ALA A 65 24.21 -0.51 -5.30
N ARG A 66 24.25 -0.19 -6.60
CA ARG A 66 24.51 -1.15 -7.68
C ARG A 66 25.94 -1.70 -7.68
N ALA A 67 26.93 -0.92 -7.25
CA ALA A 67 28.30 -1.40 -7.09
C ALA A 67 28.41 -2.40 -5.92
N ILE A 68 27.73 -2.12 -4.81
CA ILE A 68 27.68 -3.00 -3.63
C ILE A 68 26.89 -4.28 -3.93
N SER A 69 25.77 -4.20 -4.68
CA SER A 69 24.96 -5.39 -5.03
C SER A 69 25.63 -6.38 -5.99
N LEU A 70 26.84 -6.08 -6.47
CA LEU A 70 27.67 -6.99 -7.27
C LEU A 70 28.74 -7.72 -6.44
N LEU A 71 28.87 -7.41 -5.15
CA LEU A 71 29.80 -8.09 -4.25
C LEU A 71 29.27 -9.49 -3.86
N PRO A 72 30.05 -10.57 -3.99
CA PRO A 72 29.54 -11.95 -3.84
C PRO A 72 29.09 -12.33 -2.41
N PHE A 73 29.43 -11.51 -1.42
CA PHE A 73 29.02 -11.67 -0.02
C PHE A 73 27.85 -10.75 0.38
N VAL A 74 27.37 -9.89 -0.51
CA VAL A 74 26.10 -9.17 -0.36
C VAL A 74 24.97 -10.09 -0.83
N SER A 75 23.91 -10.17 -0.05
CA SER A 75 22.70 -10.95 -0.35
C SER A 75 21.73 -10.12 -1.19
N GLU A 76 21.51 -8.88 -0.76
CA GLU A 76 20.55 -7.96 -1.35
C GLU A 76 20.86 -6.52 -0.94
N VAL A 77 20.47 -5.57 -1.81
CA VAL A 77 20.45 -4.13 -1.52
C VAL A 77 19.04 -3.64 -1.82
N PHE A 78 18.40 -3.02 -0.83
CA PHE A 78 17.01 -2.57 -0.91
C PHE A 78 16.82 -1.21 -0.24
N GLU A 79 15.64 -0.63 -0.38
CA GLU A 79 15.33 0.68 0.19
C GLU A 79 15.06 0.63 1.69
N ASN A 80 15.34 1.74 2.36
CA ASN A 80 14.94 1.92 3.76
C ASN A 80 13.48 2.41 3.80
N PHE A 81 12.57 1.56 3.34
CA PHE A 81 11.18 1.90 3.08
C PHE A 81 10.42 2.33 4.35
N LYS A 82 9.34 3.07 4.15
CA LYS A 82 8.45 3.55 5.21
C LYS A 82 7.60 2.43 5.80
N VAL A 83 7.52 2.38 7.12
CA VAL A 83 6.62 1.55 7.93
C VAL A 83 5.65 2.48 8.65
N GLN A 84 4.38 2.11 8.79
CA GLN A 84 3.35 2.97 9.40
C GLN A 84 2.44 2.19 10.36
N ILE A 85 1.68 2.93 11.16
CA ILE A 85 0.57 2.37 11.94
C ILE A 85 -0.63 2.15 11.00
N PRO A 86 -1.20 0.93 10.88
CA PRO A 86 -2.42 0.70 10.13
C PRO A 86 -3.55 1.59 10.65
N LYS A 87 -4.15 2.39 9.76
CA LYS A 87 -5.15 3.42 10.11
C LYS A 87 -6.19 2.88 11.09
N ALA A 88 -6.11 3.30 12.35
CA ALA A 88 -7.05 2.96 13.40
C ALA A 88 -8.21 3.97 13.41
N VAL A 89 -9.38 3.55 13.87
CA VAL A 89 -10.50 4.47 14.12
C VAL A 89 -10.42 4.92 15.58
N ALA A 90 -10.03 6.17 15.80
CA ALA A 90 -10.24 6.82 17.09
C ALA A 90 -11.72 7.17 17.23
N LEU A 91 -12.33 6.85 18.38
CA LEU A 91 -13.78 7.00 18.58
C LEU A 91 -14.13 8.09 19.59
N SER A 92 -13.38 8.21 20.69
CA SER A 92 -13.57 9.30 21.67
C SER A 92 -12.46 9.37 22.75
N ASP A 93 -12.32 10.53 23.40
CA ASP A 93 -11.83 10.62 24.79
C ASP A 93 -12.77 9.77 25.68
N SER A 94 -12.24 9.05 26.67
CA SER A 94 -13.04 8.23 27.59
C SER A 94 -12.58 8.35 29.05
N SER A 95 -13.45 7.93 29.97
CA SER A 95 -13.12 7.85 31.39
C SER A 95 -12.23 6.64 31.68
N SER A 96 -11.40 6.74 32.74
CA SER A 96 -10.70 5.58 33.30
C SER A 96 -11.71 4.47 33.64
N PRO A 97 -11.44 3.20 33.29
CA PRO A 97 -12.34 2.09 33.60
C PRO A 97 -12.69 2.01 35.09
N ALA A 98 -14.00 1.94 35.39
CA ALA A 98 -14.53 1.84 36.75
C ALA A 98 -14.50 0.40 37.33
N GLY A 99 -14.13 -0.58 36.50
CA GLY A 99 -13.97 -1.99 36.81
C GLY A 99 -13.20 -2.67 35.68
N THR A 100 -13.21 -4.01 35.62
CA THR A 100 -12.56 -4.76 34.55
C THR A 100 -13.09 -4.35 33.17
N PRO A 101 -12.23 -3.94 32.22
CA PRO A 101 -12.64 -3.73 30.83
C PRO A 101 -13.13 -5.03 30.17
N TRP A 102 -14.22 -4.93 29.40
CA TRP A 102 -14.90 -6.08 28.79
C TRP A 102 -13.98 -7.03 28.02
N TYR A 103 -12.91 -6.49 27.39
CA TYR A 103 -11.98 -7.27 26.58
C TYR A 103 -11.07 -8.17 27.43
N LEU A 104 -10.81 -7.83 28.69
CA LEU A 104 -10.04 -8.65 29.64
C LEU A 104 -10.90 -9.82 30.15
N ASP A 105 -12.18 -9.57 30.44
CA ASP A 105 -13.15 -10.62 30.75
C ASP A 105 -13.36 -11.57 29.55
N LYS A 106 -13.50 -11.01 28.33
CA LYS A 106 -13.76 -11.76 27.09
C LYS A 106 -12.68 -12.79 26.75
N ILE A 107 -11.41 -12.50 27.06
CA ILE A 107 -10.29 -13.45 26.87
C ILE A 107 -10.00 -14.31 28.11
N GLY A 108 -10.64 -14.01 29.25
CA GLY A 108 -10.42 -14.70 30.53
C GLY A 108 -9.11 -14.35 31.25
N ALA A 109 -8.66 -13.08 31.17
CA ALA A 109 -7.48 -12.62 31.90
C ALA A 109 -7.67 -12.63 33.44
N PRO A 110 -8.82 -12.24 34.03
CA PRO A 110 -9.03 -12.28 35.48
C PRO A 110 -8.86 -13.67 36.11
N GLN A 111 -9.19 -14.75 35.40
CA GLN A 111 -8.98 -16.13 35.85
C GLN A 111 -7.50 -16.47 36.01
N ALA A 112 -6.65 -15.97 35.09
CA ALA A 112 -5.20 -16.10 35.22
C ALA A 112 -4.66 -15.27 36.38
N TRP A 113 -5.13 -14.02 36.52
CA TRP A 113 -4.74 -13.14 37.63
C TRP A 113 -5.12 -13.70 39.00
N ALA A 114 -6.30 -14.32 39.11
CA ALA A 114 -6.79 -14.98 40.32
C ALA A 114 -6.00 -16.25 40.67
N ALA A 115 -5.47 -16.94 39.66
CA ALA A 115 -4.50 -18.03 39.83
C ALA A 115 -3.06 -17.54 40.08
N GLY A 116 -2.83 -16.22 40.22
CA GLY A 116 -1.54 -15.62 40.52
C GLY A 116 -0.65 -15.34 39.30
N PHE A 117 -1.16 -15.48 38.07
CA PHE A 117 -0.42 -15.21 36.83
C PHE A 117 -0.81 -13.85 36.26
N LYS A 118 0.12 -12.89 36.31
CA LYS A 118 -0.09 -11.49 35.92
C LYS A 118 1.00 -10.95 34.98
N GLY A 119 1.89 -11.81 34.49
CA GLY A 119 3.03 -11.39 33.65
C GLY A 119 4.33 -11.19 34.44
N GLN A 120 4.37 -11.57 35.71
CA GLN A 120 5.56 -11.42 36.57
C GLN A 120 6.82 -12.02 35.92
N ASN A 121 7.94 -11.32 36.06
CA ASN A 121 9.24 -11.63 35.45
C ASN A 121 9.27 -11.65 33.91
N ILE A 122 8.20 -11.26 33.21
CA ILE A 122 8.16 -11.13 31.75
C ILE A 122 8.41 -9.69 31.32
N ARG A 123 9.19 -9.54 30.24
CA ARG A 123 9.43 -8.27 29.56
C ARG A 123 8.85 -8.33 28.14
N ILE A 124 8.06 -7.34 27.77
CA ILE A 124 7.43 -7.23 26.46
C ILE A 124 8.13 -6.09 25.69
N GLY A 125 8.69 -6.42 24.53
CA GLY A 125 9.20 -5.44 23.58
C GLY A 125 8.05 -4.72 22.90
N HIS A 126 8.09 -3.41 22.92
CA HIS A 126 7.01 -2.54 22.47
C HIS A 126 7.56 -1.58 21.40
N LEU A 127 7.17 -1.76 20.14
CA LEU A 127 7.60 -0.93 19.01
C LEU A 127 6.41 -0.15 18.45
N ASP A 128 6.40 1.17 18.68
CA ASP A 128 5.24 2.02 18.41
C ASP A 128 5.63 3.53 18.32
N SER A 129 4.66 4.44 18.39
CA SER A 129 4.84 5.91 18.40
C SER A 129 5.48 6.49 19.66
N GLY A 130 5.69 5.67 20.69
CA GLY A 130 6.36 5.99 21.95
C GLY A 130 5.60 5.43 23.16
N ILE A 131 5.73 6.09 24.33
CA ILE A 131 4.97 5.78 25.55
C ILE A 131 5.00 6.95 26.55
N ASP A 132 3.84 7.39 27.05
CA ASP A 132 3.75 8.23 28.24
C ASP A 132 3.99 7.38 29.51
N ALA A 133 5.25 7.33 29.95
CA ALA A 133 5.62 6.63 31.19
C ALA A 133 5.20 7.35 32.49
N SER A 134 4.70 8.60 32.39
CA SER A 134 4.15 9.36 33.53
C SER A 134 2.68 9.03 33.80
N HIS A 135 2.00 8.38 32.84
CA HIS A 135 0.62 7.95 32.98
C HIS A 135 0.44 7.06 34.22
N PRO A 136 -0.48 7.36 35.15
CA PRO A 136 -0.62 6.63 36.42
C PRO A 136 -0.82 5.11 36.28
N ASP A 137 -1.44 4.66 35.19
CA ASP A 137 -1.69 3.24 34.93
C ASP A 137 -0.44 2.50 34.42
N LEU A 138 0.52 3.24 33.85
CA LEU A 138 1.81 2.79 33.33
C LEU A 138 2.99 3.09 34.27
N ALA A 139 2.72 3.70 35.44
CA ALA A 139 3.72 4.08 36.42
C ALA A 139 4.58 2.87 36.84
N GLY A 140 5.91 3.00 36.65
CA GLY A 140 6.88 1.94 36.96
C GLY A 140 6.78 0.67 36.10
N LYS A 141 6.02 0.68 34.98
CA LYS A 141 5.93 -0.47 34.05
C LYS A 141 7.05 -0.48 33.00
N VAL A 142 7.67 0.67 32.70
CA VAL A 142 8.79 0.76 31.76
C VAL A 142 10.08 0.25 32.40
N ALA A 143 10.68 -0.78 31.82
CA ALA A 143 12.00 -1.29 32.21
C ALA A 143 13.14 -0.51 31.53
N ALA A 144 12.98 -0.19 30.24
CA ALA A 144 13.92 0.63 29.49
C ALA A 144 13.23 1.31 28.28
N PHE A 145 13.81 2.43 27.83
CA PHE A 145 13.32 3.22 26.70
C PHE A 145 14.44 3.65 25.75
N ALA A 146 14.15 3.65 24.45
CA ALA A 146 14.96 4.30 23.44
C ALA A 146 14.08 4.85 22.32
N GLU A 147 14.56 5.91 21.69
CA GLU A 147 14.04 6.46 20.44
C GLU A 147 15.08 6.25 19.33
N PHE A 148 14.62 5.96 18.12
CA PHE A 148 15.47 5.74 16.96
C PHE A 148 15.12 6.75 15.85
N ASN A 149 16.13 7.26 15.17
CA ASN A 149 15.95 8.12 14.00
C ASN A 149 15.62 7.29 12.74
N ALA A 150 15.33 7.95 11.62
CA ALA A 150 15.02 7.30 10.34
C ALA A 150 16.16 6.44 9.74
N ALA A 151 17.40 6.56 10.22
CA ALA A 151 18.54 5.70 9.86
C ALA A 151 18.68 4.45 10.76
N GLY A 152 18.00 4.44 11.91
CA GLY A 152 18.13 3.42 12.96
C GLY A 152 19.13 3.77 14.07
N ASP A 153 19.69 4.98 14.10
CA ASP A 153 20.57 5.40 15.18
C ASP A 153 19.75 5.81 16.41
N ARG A 154 20.26 5.48 17.61
CA ARG A 154 19.60 5.85 18.87
C ARG A 154 19.71 7.36 19.12
N VAL A 155 18.56 8.02 19.31
CA VAL A 155 18.48 9.42 19.72
C VAL A 155 19.04 9.56 21.13
N GLN A 156 20.03 10.43 21.30
CA GLN A 156 20.78 10.56 22.54
C GLN A 156 19.97 11.26 23.63
N ASN A 157 20.02 10.74 24.86
CA ASN A 157 19.31 11.25 26.04
C ASN A 157 17.77 11.30 25.92
N ALA A 158 17.18 10.65 24.90
CA ALA A 158 15.73 10.60 24.71
C ALA A 158 15.00 10.04 25.95
N GLN A 159 14.04 10.80 26.46
CA GLN A 159 13.21 10.41 27.60
C GLN A 159 11.93 9.73 27.14
N PRO A 160 11.31 8.85 27.97
CA PRO A 160 10.04 8.22 27.64
C PRO A 160 8.96 9.26 27.35
N HIS A 161 8.49 9.29 26.10
CA HIS A 161 7.39 10.11 25.63
C HIS A 161 6.68 9.39 24.48
N ASP A 162 5.48 9.84 24.13
CA ASP A 162 4.75 9.45 22.93
C ASP A 162 4.68 10.64 21.97
N THR A 163 4.90 10.40 20.68
CA THR A 163 4.76 11.44 19.65
C THR A 163 3.32 11.66 19.20
N THR A 164 2.41 10.72 19.51
CA THR A 164 0.98 10.85 19.19
C THR A 164 0.13 10.46 20.39
N ASP A 165 -0.43 9.26 20.39
CA ASP A 165 -1.21 8.64 21.45
C ASP A 165 -1.23 7.10 21.38
N HIS A 166 -0.71 6.52 20.28
CA HIS A 166 -0.98 5.15 19.90
C HIS A 166 -0.13 4.18 20.71
N GLY A 167 1.17 4.45 20.85
CA GLY A 167 2.08 3.67 21.69
C GLY A 167 1.70 3.70 23.17
N THR A 168 1.18 4.82 23.66
CA THR A 168 0.59 4.89 25.01
C THR A 168 -0.66 4.01 25.12
N HIS A 169 -1.52 3.98 24.09
CA HIS A 169 -2.72 3.15 24.05
C HIS A 169 -2.40 1.65 24.03
N THR A 170 -1.45 1.24 23.17
CA THR A 170 -1.03 -0.16 23.01
C THR A 170 -0.22 -0.65 24.21
N ALA A 171 0.66 0.17 24.79
CA ALA A 171 1.34 -0.14 26.05
C ALA A 171 0.36 -0.31 27.23
N GLY A 172 -0.71 0.49 27.28
CA GLY A 172 -1.80 0.33 28.26
C GLY A 172 -2.47 -1.04 28.20
N LEU A 173 -2.63 -1.61 27.00
CA LEU A 173 -3.20 -2.95 26.78
C LEU A 173 -2.22 -4.09 27.09
N LEU A 174 -0.91 -3.82 27.05
CA LEU A 174 0.12 -4.74 27.51
C LEU A 174 0.14 -4.84 29.04
N VAL A 175 0.40 -3.72 29.72
CA VAL A 175 0.87 -3.70 31.13
C VAL A 175 0.20 -2.67 32.04
N GLY A 176 -0.83 -1.95 31.57
CA GLY A 176 -1.59 -1.02 32.41
C GLY A 176 -2.21 -1.72 33.63
N SER A 177 -2.16 -1.10 34.81
CA SER A 177 -2.71 -1.68 36.05
C SER A 177 -4.22 -1.94 36.03
N LYS A 178 -4.98 -1.19 35.21
CA LYS A 178 -6.43 -1.38 34.97
C LYS A 178 -6.74 -1.93 33.57
N THR A 179 -5.94 -1.56 32.58
CA THR A 179 -6.22 -1.82 31.14
C THR A 179 -5.41 -2.96 30.54
N GLY A 180 -4.33 -3.38 31.20
CA GLY A 180 -3.35 -4.33 30.67
C GLY A 180 -3.72 -5.77 30.92
N VAL A 181 -3.45 -6.65 29.94
CA VAL A 181 -3.62 -8.10 30.10
C VAL A 181 -2.59 -8.67 31.08
N ALA A 182 -1.36 -8.15 31.08
CA ALA A 182 -0.25 -8.61 31.90
C ALA A 182 0.27 -7.49 32.83
N PRO A 183 -0.51 -7.07 33.84
CA PRO A 183 -0.22 -5.87 34.64
C PRO A 183 1.09 -5.95 35.46
N ASP A 184 1.63 -7.13 35.75
CA ASP A 184 2.89 -7.28 36.51
C ASP A 184 4.11 -7.58 35.60
N ALA A 185 3.91 -7.60 34.28
CA ALA A 185 5.02 -7.55 33.31
C ALA A 185 5.62 -6.14 33.22
N LYS A 186 6.76 -6.04 32.53
CA LYS A 186 7.38 -4.75 32.15
C LYS A 186 7.40 -4.57 30.64
N VAL A 187 7.40 -3.33 30.17
CA VAL A 187 7.66 -2.99 28.76
C VAL A 187 9.09 -2.49 28.57
N ILE A 188 9.72 -2.92 27.48
CA ILE A 188 10.89 -2.28 26.90
C ILE A 188 10.38 -1.55 25.66
N SER A 189 10.37 -0.22 25.68
CA SER A 189 9.71 0.56 24.63
C SER A 189 10.73 1.20 23.69
N ALA A 190 10.57 0.90 22.39
CA ALA A 190 11.32 1.50 21.31
C ALA A 190 10.39 2.41 20.51
N LEU A 191 10.64 3.72 20.56
CA LEU A 191 9.97 4.69 19.70
C LEU A 191 10.55 4.56 18.29
N VAL A 192 9.76 3.97 17.39
CA VAL A 192 10.16 3.68 16.01
C VAL A 192 9.18 4.20 14.97
N LEU A 193 8.05 4.80 15.38
CA LEU A 193 7.06 5.42 14.50
C LEU A 193 6.74 6.87 14.93
N PRO A 194 7.72 7.79 14.96
CA PRO A 194 7.48 9.19 15.30
C PRO A 194 6.42 9.81 14.39
N ASN A 195 5.31 10.28 14.96
CA ASN A 195 4.14 10.77 14.22
C ASN A 195 3.41 9.68 13.39
N ASN A 196 3.42 8.43 13.87
CA ASN A 196 2.81 7.23 13.28
C ASN A 196 3.51 6.66 12.02
N GLU A 197 4.65 7.19 11.61
CA GLU A 197 5.47 6.71 10.50
C GLU A 197 6.94 6.54 10.94
N GLY A 198 7.63 5.56 10.39
CA GLY A 198 9.07 5.34 10.57
C GLY A 198 9.66 4.56 9.39
N THR A 199 10.89 4.05 9.53
CA THR A 199 11.58 3.30 8.46
C THR A 199 11.88 1.85 8.84
N PHE A 200 12.20 1.01 7.85
CA PHE A 200 12.67 -0.36 8.09
C PHE A 200 13.87 -0.40 9.07
N ALA A 201 14.92 0.39 8.84
CA ALA A 201 16.10 0.45 9.71
C ALA A 201 15.76 0.88 11.14
N GLN A 202 14.84 1.83 11.29
CA GLN A 202 14.34 2.32 12.57
C GLN A 202 13.57 1.23 13.33
N VAL A 203 12.69 0.49 12.65
CA VAL A 203 11.98 -0.67 13.21
C VAL A 203 12.96 -1.80 13.59
N ILE A 204 13.93 -2.15 12.74
CA ILE A 204 14.93 -3.17 13.06
C ILE A 204 15.84 -2.74 14.23
N ALA A 205 16.24 -1.48 14.30
CA ALA A 205 16.98 -0.95 15.45
C ALA A 205 16.17 -1.04 16.75
N GLY A 206 14.87 -0.77 16.69
CA GLY A 206 13.94 -1.04 17.79
C GLY A 206 13.83 -2.52 18.15
N MET A 207 13.76 -3.42 17.16
CA MET A 207 13.70 -4.88 17.38
C MET A 207 14.99 -5.35 18.09
N GLN A 208 16.15 -4.84 17.68
CA GLN A 208 17.43 -5.09 18.35
C GLN A 208 17.45 -4.55 19.78
N TYR A 209 16.92 -3.35 20.00
CA TYR A 209 16.90 -2.72 21.32
C TYR A 209 15.97 -3.43 22.30
N VAL A 210 14.78 -3.87 21.89
CA VAL A 210 13.91 -4.64 22.79
C VAL A 210 14.43 -6.04 23.07
N LEU A 211 15.29 -6.57 22.19
CA LEU A 211 15.99 -7.83 22.41
C LEU A 211 17.23 -7.67 23.28
N ASP A 212 17.97 -6.56 23.21
CA ASP A 212 19.25 -6.37 23.90
C ASP A 212 19.46 -4.89 24.38
N PRO A 213 18.65 -4.39 25.35
CA PRO A 213 18.63 -2.98 25.77
C PRO A 213 19.96 -2.37 26.21
N ASP A 214 20.79 -3.12 26.93
CA ASP A 214 22.14 -2.70 27.35
C ASP A 214 23.22 -2.93 26.27
N ASN A 215 22.83 -3.56 25.14
CA ASN A 215 23.69 -3.99 24.03
C ASN A 215 24.77 -5.03 24.44
N ASN A 216 24.58 -5.75 25.55
CA ASN A 216 25.47 -6.79 26.06
C ASN A 216 24.82 -8.17 25.96
N ALA A 217 25.16 -8.91 24.88
CA ALA A 217 24.64 -10.25 24.62
C ALA A 217 24.84 -11.29 25.76
N ASP A 218 25.74 -11.02 26.71
CA ASP A 218 26.01 -11.90 27.85
C ASP A 218 25.06 -11.65 29.06
N THR A 219 24.21 -10.62 29.02
CA THR A 219 23.11 -10.42 30.01
C THR A 219 21.79 -11.04 29.53
N ASN A 220 20.76 -10.96 30.37
CA ASN A 220 19.38 -11.32 30.03
C ASN A 220 18.42 -10.23 30.53
N ASP A 221 18.49 -9.08 29.88
CA ASP A 221 17.72 -7.86 30.12
C ASP A 221 16.55 -7.67 29.11
N GLY A 222 16.63 -8.31 27.94
CA GLY A 222 15.68 -8.18 26.82
C GLY A 222 14.32 -8.88 26.96
N ALA A 223 13.46 -8.65 25.96
CA ALA A 223 12.09 -9.11 25.90
C ALA A 223 11.92 -10.62 25.66
N ASN A 224 10.82 -11.19 26.17
CA ASN A 224 10.37 -12.55 25.89
C ASN A 224 9.28 -12.60 24.80
N VAL A 225 8.59 -11.48 24.58
CA VAL A 225 7.53 -11.27 23.59
C VAL A 225 7.79 -9.92 22.93
N VAL A 226 7.57 -9.78 21.62
CA VAL A 226 7.63 -8.46 20.96
C VAL A 226 6.29 -8.18 20.28
N ASN A 227 5.65 -7.09 20.71
CA ASN A 227 4.47 -6.53 20.07
C ASN A 227 4.86 -5.48 19.02
N MET A 228 4.31 -5.62 17.82
CA MET A 228 4.40 -4.61 16.77
C MET A 228 2.99 -4.31 16.24
N SER A 229 2.43 -3.17 16.67
CA SER A 229 1.10 -2.70 16.26
C SER A 229 1.16 -1.84 14.98
N LEU A 230 1.97 -2.30 14.02
CA LEU A 230 2.42 -1.59 12.84
C LEU A 230 2.43 -2.49 11.60
N GLY A 231 2.51 -1.91 10.40
CA GLY A 231 2.72 -2.69 9.18
C GLY A 231 2.47 -1.94 7.86
N ILE A 232 2.71 -2.65 6.76
CA ILE A 232 2.55 -2.17 5.38
C ILE A 232 1.68 -3.17 4.61
N PRO A 233 0.68 -2.76 3.81
CA PRO A 233 -0.11 -3.68 2.97
C PRO A 233 0.77 -4.52 2.03
N GLY A 234 0.48 -5.82 1.92
CA GLY A 234 1.25 -6.74 1.08
C GLY A 234 2.31 -7.55 1.84
N THR A 235 3.17 -8.26 1.10
CA THR A 235 4.16 -9.21 1.62
C THR A 235 5.59 -8.69 1.41
N PHE A 236 6.32 -8.47 2.51
CA PHE A 236 7.68 -7.94 2.51
C PHE A 236 8.67 -9.00 2.99
N ASP A 237 9.46 -9.53 2.05
CA ASP A 237 10.51 -10.53 2.26
C ASP A 237 11.64 -10.04 3.20
N GLU A 238 11.72 -8.74 3.42
CA GLU A 238 12.72 -8.07 4.24
C GLU A 238 12.54 -8.40 5.72
N PHE A 239 11.31 -8.57 6.20
CA PHE A 239 11.05 -8.90 7.61
C PHE A 239 11.29 -10.38 7.98
N ILE A 240 11.54 -11.27 7.00
CA ILE A 240 11.73 -12.71 7.26
C ILE A 240 12.94 -12.96 8.19
N VAL A 241 14.11 -12.45 7.80
CA VAL A 241 15.39 -12.67 8.53
C VAL A 241 15.31 -12.22 10.00
N PRO A 242 14.90 -10.98 10.34
CA PRO A 242 14.89 -10.52 11.73
C PRO A 242 13.82 -11.22 12.57
N VAL A 243 12.68 -11.61 11.99
CA VAL A 243 11.65 -12.40 12.70
C VAL A 243 12.11 -13.83 12.95
N GLN A 244 12.79 -14.48 11.98
CA GLN A 244 13.37 -15.80 12.17
C GLN A 244 14.51 -15.79 13.20
N ASN A 245 15.33 -14.75 13.24
CA ASN A 245 16.38 -14.61 14.26
C ASN A 245 15.80 -14.33 15.66
N MET A 246 14.71 -13.56 15.77
CA MET A 246 13.94 -13.39 17.01
C MET A 246 13.38 -14.72 17.53
N LEU A 247 12.79 -15.53 16.64
CA LEU A 247 12.28 -16.86 16.97
C LEU A 247 13.38 -17.82 17.42
N LYS A 248 14.52 -17.87 16.69
CA LYS A 248 15.71 -18.65 17.09
C LYS A 248 16.26 -18.24 18.45
N ALA A 249 16.12 -16.98 18.85
CA ALA A 249 16.50 -16.48 20.17
C ALA A 249 15.51 -16.86 21.29
N GLY A 250 14.37 -17.48 20.96
CA GLY A 250 13.34 -17.91 21.91
C GLY A 250 12.28 -16.84 22.23
N VAL A 251 12.18 -15.78 21.42
CA VAL A 251 11.29 -14.64 21.65
C VAL A 251 10.06 -14.74 20.75
N VAL A 252 8.87 -14.40 21.29
CA VAL A 252 7.58 -14.58 20.60
C VAL A 252 7.18 -13.32 19.82
N PRO A 253 7.17 -13.34 18.47
CA PRO A 253 6.64 -12.25 17.63
C PRO A 253 5.10 -12.24 17.60
N VAL A 254 4.48 -11.14 18.03
CA VAL A 254 3.01 -10.95 18.03
C VAL A 254 2.65 -9.62 17.38
N PHE A 255 2.14 -9.65 16.15
CA PHE A 255 2.00 -8.45 15.32
C PHE A 255 0.57 -8.29 14.76
N ALA A 256 0.15 -7.03 14.56
CA ALA A 256 -1.14 -6.70 13.98
C ALA A 256 -1.23 -7.15 12.51
N ILE A 257 -2.39 -7.66 12.07
CA ILE A 257 -2.58 -8.14 10.69
C ILE A 257 -2.86 -7.04 9.65
N GLY A 258 -3.28 -5.85 10.11
CA GLY A 258 -3.66 -4.71 9.28
C GLY A 258 -5.14 -4.32 9.41
N ASN A 259 -5.47 -3.11 8.96
CA ASN A 259 -6.80 -2.50 9.03
C ASN A 259 -7.36 -2.22 7.61
N PHE A 260 -7.07 -3.10 6.65
CA PHE A 260 -7.34 -2.89 5.21
C PHE A 260 -8.49 -3.76 4.67
N GLY A 261 -9.29 -4.38 5.55
CA GLY A 261 -10.52 -5.10 5.19
C GLY A 261 -11.66 -4.18 4.69
N PRO A 262 -12.81 -4.72 4.25
CA PRO A 262 -13.28 -6.09 4.48
C PRO A 262 -12.91 -7.11 3.38
N ASN A 263 -12.19 -6.70 2.33
CA ASN A 263 -11.84 -7.58 1.22
C ASN A 263 -10.84 -8.67 1.63
N SER A 264 -10.81 -9.77 0.88
CA SER A 264 -9.79 -10.82 0.99
C SER A 264 -8.42 -10.37 0.49
N ALA A 265 -7.36 -11.06 0.91
CA ALA A 265 -5.96 -10.77 0.57
C ALA A 265 -5.48 -9.34 0.95
N THR A 266 -6.00 -8.80 2.05
CA THR A 266 -5.77 -7.42 2.52
C THR A 266 -4.74 -7.30 3.65
N THR A 267 -3.99 -8.37 3.96
CA THR A 267 -3.03 -8.40 5.09
C THR A 267 -1.78 -7.56 4.85
N GLY A 268 -1.16 -7.08 5.93
CA GLY A 268 0.15 -6.41 5.88
C GLY A 268 1.28 -7.18 6.57
N SER A 269 2.52 -6.92 6.14
CA SER A 269 3.73 -7.33 6.84
C SER A 269 4.06 -6.35 7.98
N PRO A 270 4.63 -6.81 9.11
CA PRO A 270 5.14 -8.16 9.36
C PRO A 270 4.11 -9.20 9.84
N GLY A 271 2.87 -8.80 10.20
CA GLY A 271 1.88 -9.72 10.77
C GLY A 271 1.44 -10.89 9.87
N ASN A 272 1.57 -10.74 8.55
CA ASN A 272 1.26 -11.79 7.58
C ASN A 272 2.41 -12.79 7.30
N LEU A 273 3.58 -12.65 7.92
CA LEU A 273 4.65 -13.66 7.89
C LEU A 273 4.17 -14.97 8.53
N PRO A 274 4.29 -16.14 7.87
CA PRO A 274 3.88 -17.43 8.44
C PRO A 274 4.48 -17.75 9.82
N ASP A 275 5.69 -17.28 10.05
CA ASP A 275 6.45 -17.53 11.28
C ASP A 275 5.97 -16.66 12.47
N ALA A 276 5.42 -15.46 12.20
CA ALA A 276 4.89 -14.55 13.22
C ALA A 276 3.46 -14.92 13.66
N ILE A 277 3.07 -14.56 14.89
CA ILE A 277 1.66 -14.62 15.31
C ILE A 277 0.95 -13.37 14.76
N GLY A 278 0.16 -13.53 13.70
CA GLY A 278 -0.62 -12.44 13.10
C GLY A 278 -2.00 -12.32 13.73
N VAL A 279 -2.33 -11.15 14.29
CA VAL A 279 -3.54 -10.94 15.11
C VAL A 279 -4.59 -10.09 14.40
N GLY A 280 -5.80 -10.64 14.23
CA GLY A 280 -6.99 -9.96 13.72
C GLY A 280 -7.88 -9.37 14.82
N ALA A 281 -8.78 -8.46 14.44
CA ALA A 281 -9.68 -7.76 15.36
C ALA A 281 -11.11 -8.34 15.35
N VAL A 282 -11.69 -8.56 16.53
CA VAL A 282 -13.11 -8.86 16.71
C VAL A 282 -13.83 -7.85 17.62
N GLY A 283 -15.14 -7.74 17.45
CA GLY A 283 -16.03 -6.95 18.31
C GLY A 283 -16.40 -7.66 19.63
N GLN A 284 -17.21 -7.00 20.45
CA GLN A 284 -17.71 -7.54 21.72
C GLN A 284 -18.66 -8.74 21.53
N ASP A 285 -19.37 -8.77 20.41
CA ASP A 285 -20.14 -9.91 19.91
C ASP A 285 -19.27 -11.12 19.52
N GLY A 286 -17.98 -10.90 19.25
CA GLY A 286 -17.03 -11.89 18.72
C GLY A 286 -16.98 -11.97 17.20
N GLN A 287 -17.69 -11.09 16.47
CA GLN A 287 -17.62 -11.04 15.01
C GLN A 287 -16.35 -10.34 14.53
N VAL A 288 -15.85 -10.73 13.36
CA VAL A 288 -14.67 -10.12 12.74
C VAL A 288 -14.98 -8.67 12.36
N ALA A 289 -14.13 -7.73 12.78
CA ALA A 289 -14.31 -6.32 12.46
C ALA A 289 -14.27 -6.09 10.94
N SER A 290 -15.05 -5.14 10.43
CA SER A 290 -15.08 -4.81 8.99
C SER A 290 -13.68 -4.45 8.48
N PHE A 291 -12.99 -3.54 9.17
CA PHE A 291 -11.62 -3.11 8.83
C PHE A 291 -10.55 -4.20 8.99
N SER A 292 -10.75 -5.27 9.78
CA SER A 292 -9.68 -6.23 10.05
C SER A 292 -9.19 -6.86 8.75
N SER A 293 -7.89 -6.80 8.48
CA SER A 293 -7.34 -7.42 7.27
C SER A 293 -7.53 -8.94 7.27
N ARG A 294 -7.79 -9.49 6.07
CA ARG A 294 -8.18 -10.88 5.84
C ARG A 294 -7.27 -11.56 4.84
N GLY A 295 -7.04 -12.86 5.01
CA GLY A 295 -6.37 -13.71 4.04
C GLY A 295 -7.23 -14.01 2.80
N PRO A 296 -6.83 -14.98 1.95
CA PRO A 296 -5.57 -15.71 2.03
C PRO A 296 -4.37 -14.82 1.69
N VAL A 297 -3.16 -15.24 2.08
CA VAL A 297 -1.92 -14.50 1.81
C VAL A 297 -1.04 -15.30 0.87
N ALA A 298 -0.90 -14.84 -0.37
CA ALA A 298 0.01 -15.44 -1.35
C ALA A 298 1.40 -14.79 -1.21
N TRP A 299 2.36 -15.56 -0.70
CA TRP A 299 3.78 -15.17 -0.71
C TRP A 299 4.45 -15.65 -2.00
N GLN A 300 5.18 -14.76 -2.66
CA GLN A 300 5.82 -14.98 -3.98
C GLN A 300 7.29 -14.49 -3.98
N GLY A 301 8.10 -14.99 -3.04
CA GLY A 301 9.49 -14.59 -2.85
C GLY A 301 10.33 -15.68 -2.19
N LYS A 302 11.11 -15.32 -1.17
CA LYS A 302 11.87 -16.24 -0.29
C LYS A 302 10.93 -17.23 0.41
N ILE A 303 9.71 -16.79 0.71
CA ILE A 303 8.58 -17.65 1.04
C ILE A 303 7.72 -17.81 -0.21
N ASN A 304 7.30 -19.05 -0.51
CA ASN A 304 6.42 -19.38 -1.62
C ASN A 304 5.25 -20.22 -1.12
N GLY A 305 4.02 -19.77 -1.35
CA GLY A 305 2.80 -20.49 -0.99
C GLY A 305 1.63 -19.59 -0.62
N VAL A 306 0.48 -20.21 -0.37
CA VAL A 306 -0.75 -19.52 0.05
C VAL A 306 -1.08 -19.89 1.49
N PHE A 307 -1.11 -18.89 2.38
CA PHE A 307 -1.23 -19.08 3.83
C PHE A 307 -2.53 -18.49 4.37
N VAL A 308 -3.14 -19.18 5.32
CA VAL A 308 -4.31 -18.67 6.07
C VAL A 308 -3.83 -17.75 7.19
N LYS A 309 -4.21 -16.47 7.09
CA LYS A 309 -3.99 -15.41 8.08
C LYS A 309 -5.30 -14.62 8.29
N PRO A 310 -5.53 -13.96 9.45
CA PRO A 310 -4.69 -13.97 10.66
C PRO A 310 -4.55 -15.38 11.28
N ASP A 311 -3.66 -15.54 12.26
CA ASP A 311 -3.52 -16.80 12.99
C ASP A 311 -4.58 -16.93 14.09
N ILE A 312 -4.86 -15.82 14.76
CA ILE A 312 -5.81 -15.69 15.86
C ILE A 312 -6.50 -14.33 15.77
N ALA A 313 -7.62 -14.20 16.48
CA ALA A 313 -8.27 -12.92 16.73
C ALA A 313 -8.25 -12.56 18.22
N ALA A 314 -8.26 -11.27 18.50
CA ALA A 314 -8.46 -10.72 19.84
C ALA A 314 -9.40 -9.49 19.77
N PRO A 315 -9.98 -9.05 20.91
CA PRO A 315 -10.77 -7.83 20.97
C PRO A 315 -10.04 -6.64 20.33
N GLY A 316 -10.71 -5.93 19.42
CA GLY A 316 -10.08 -4.82 18.67
C GLY A 316 -11.06 -3.74 18.19
N VAL A 317 -12.27 -3.70 18.73
CA VAL A 317 -13.26 -2.65 18.48
C VAL A 317 -13.62 -2.00 19.81
N GLU A 318 -13.72 -0.67 19.87
CA GLU A 318 -14.12 0.08 21.08
C GLU A 318 -13.29 -0.28 22.33
N ILE A 319 -11.98 -0.41 22.12
CA ILE A 319 -11.03 -0.76 23.17
C ILE A 319 -10.59 0.53 23.88
N THR A 320 -11.07 0.72 25.11
CA THR A 320 -10.58 1.77 26.01
C THR A 320 -9.22 1.38 26.57
N SER A 321 -8.24 2.27 26.41
CA SER A 321 -6.90 2.14 27.03
C SER A 321 -6.37 3.54 27.37
N THR A 322 -5.15 3.60 27.89
CA THR A 322 -4.45 4.82 28.29
C THR A 322 -4.16 5.77 27.12
N TYR A 323 -4.14 7.06 27.39
CA TYR A 323 -3.80 8.16 26.47
C TYR A 323 -2.84 9.13 27.16
N PRO A 324 -1.94 9.83 26.44
CA PRO A 324 -0.97 10.75 27.06
C PRO A 324 -1.59 11.81 27.97
N GLY A 325 -0.87 12.20 29.02
CA GLY A 325 -1.31 13.18 30.01
C GLY A 325 -2.28 12.60 31.05
N GLY A 326 -2.16 11.30 31.37
CA GLY A 326 -3.01 10.64 32.37
C GLY A 326 -4.45 10.34 31.91
N LYS A 327 -4.74 10.44 30.61
CA LYS A 327 -6.07 10.28 30.01
C LYS A 327 -6.40 8.81 29.67
N TYR A 328 -7.65 8.57 29.26
CA TYR A 328 -8.07 7.34 28.61
C TYR A 328 -8.85 7.67 27.32
N GLY A 329 -8.94 6.73 26.39
CA GLY A 329 -9.69 6.90 25.15
C GLY A 329 -9.94 5.59 24.41
N ALA A 330 -10.94 5.59 23.54
CA ALA A 330 -11.39 4.41 22.80
C ALA A 330 -10.87 4.40 21.36
N LYS A 331 -10.23 3.28 20.97
CA LYS A 331 -9.76 3.04 19.59
C LYS A 331 -10.24 1.68 19.07
N SER A 332 -10.36 1.57 17.75
CA SER A 332 -10.63 0.33 17.02
C SER A 332 -9.54 0.06 15.98
N GLY A 333 -8.97 -1.13 16.00
CA GLY A 333 -7.87 -1.55 15.14
C GLY A 333 -7.31 -2.94 15.50
N SER A 334 -6.68 -3.61 14.53
CA SER A 334 -5.83 -4.79 14.80
C SER A 334 -4.63 -4.42 15.68
N SER A 335 -4.25 -3.15 15.68
CA SER A 335 -3.29 -2.53 16.61
C SER A 335 -3.68 -2.61 18.09
N GLN A 336 -4.97 -2.74 18.42
CA GLN A 336 -5.47 -2.95 19.78
C GLN A 336 -5.58 -4.45 20.10
N ALA A 337 -5.91 -5.28 19.09
CA ALA A 337 -5.95 -6.73 19.24
C ALA A 337 -4.57 -7.36 19.47
N SER A 338 -3.53 -6.87 18.77
CA SER A 338 -2.15 -7.35 18.90
C SER A 338 -1.57 -7.29 20.33
N PRO A 339 -1.59 -6.15 21.05
CA PRO A 339 -1.07 -6.08 22.41
C PRO A 339 -1.91 -6.91 23.38
N ILE A 340 -3.23 -7.03 23.17
CA ILE A 340 -4.06 -7.92 24.00
C ILE A 340 -3.61 -9.39 23.85
N ALA A 341 -3.25 -9.83 22.64
CA ALA A 341 -2.66 -11.15 22.41
C ALA A 341 -1.22 -11.27 22.95
N ALA A 342 -0.39 -10.22 22.85
CA ALA A 342 0.98 -10.22 23.37
C ALA A 342 1.03 -10.26 24.91
N GLY A 343 0.12 -9.55 25.58
CA GLY A 343 -0.08 -9.65 27.02
C GLY A 343 -0.62 -11.02 27.43
N ALA A 344 -1.50 -11.64 26.64
CA ALA A 344 -1.90 -13.03 26.85
C ALA A 344 -0.70 -14.01 26.76
N VAL A 345 0.23 -13.82 25.82
CA VAL A 345 1.50 -14.57 25.78
C VAL A 345 2.32 -14.34 27.05
N ALA A 346 2.41 -13.10 27.55
CA ALA A 346 3.14 -12.80 28.78
C ALA A 346 2.51 -13.49 30.01
N LEU A 347 1.18 -13.62 30.07
CA LEU A 347 0.52 -14.45 31.10
C LEU A 347 0.96 -15.92 31.00
N LEU A 348 0.91 -16.52 29.80
CA LEU A 348 1.35 -17.91 29.56
C LEU A 348 2.81 -18.15 29.97
N LEU A 349 3.72 -17.24 29.61
CA LEU A 349 5.14 -17.33 29.95
C LEU A 349 5.40 -17.13 31.45
N SER A 350 4.65 -16.25 32.13
CA SER A 350 4.74 -16.08 33.59
C SER A 350 4.21 -17.29 34.36
N ALA A 351 3.22 -17.99 33.79
CA ALA A 351 2.62 -19.18 34.38
C ALA A 351 3.43 -20.46 34.16
N LYS A 352 4.17 -20.54 33.05
CA LYS A 352 5.07 -21.65 32.75
C LYS A 352 6.41 -21.14 32.17
N PRO A 353 7.30 -20.61 33.02
CA PRO A 353 8.62 -20.13 32.58
C PRO A 353 9.41 -21.19 31.83
N GLY A 354 10.18 -20.76 30.82
CA GLY A 354 10.95 -21.66 29.94
C GLY A 354 10.14 -22.37 28.85
N THR A 355 8.84 -22.11 28.71
CA THR A 355 8.03 -22.64 27.59
C THR A 355 8.50 -22.06 26.25
N GLY A 356 8.93 -22.92 25.33
CA GLY A 356 9.39 -22.53 23.99
C GLY A 356 8.27 -22.01 23.08
N VAL A 357 8.65 -21.23 22.05
CA VAL A 357 7.72 -20.47 21.21
C VAL A 357 6.64 -21.34 20.54
N ASP A 358 6.99 -22.52 20.02
CA ASP A 358 6.01 -23.39 19.36
C ASP A 358 4.97 -23.96 20.32
N ALA A 359 5.33 -24.19 21.59
CA ALA A 359 4.37 -24.59 22.62
C ALA A 359 3.41 -23.44 22.99
N ILE A 360 3.90 -22.19 23.02
CA ILE A 360 3.05 -20.99 23.15
C ILE A 360 2.10 -20.85 21.97
N LYS A 361 2.60 -20.94 20.72
CA LYS A 361 1.78 -20.86 19.49
C LYS A 361 0.72 -21.94 19.49
N ASN A 362 1.09 -23.20 19.74
CA ASN A 362 0.17 -24.33 19.82
C ASN A 362 -0.89 -24.17 20.93
N ALA A 363 -0.50 -23.70 22.12
CA ALA A 363 -1.42 -23.45 23.23
C ALA A 363 -2.48 -22.39 22.90
N LEU A 364 -2.08 -21.26 22.29
CA LEU A 364 -3.02 -20.25 21.80
C LEU A 364 -3.91 -20.78 20.68
N TYR A 365 -3.33 -21.41 19.66
CA TYR A 365 -4.04 -21.81 18.45
C TYR A 365 -5.06 -22.92 18.72
N THR A 366 -4.72 -23.92 19.56
CA THR A 366 -5.60 -25.05 19.83
C THR A 366 -6.60 -24.82 20.97
N SER A 367 -6.60 -23.62 21.57
CA SER A 367 -7.58 -23.20 22.59
C SER A 367 -8.48 -22.04 22.15
N ALA A 368 -8.15 -21.37 21.05
CA ALA A 368 -8.96 -20.31 20.47
C ALA A 368 -10.31 -20.82 19.91
N SER A 369 -11.28 -19.93 19.77
CA SER A 369 -12.71 -20.26 19.56
C SER A 369 -13.05 -21.01 18.27
N ASN A 370 -12.10 -21.17 17.36
CA ASN A 370 -12.21 -21.83 16.06
C ASN A 370 -10.99 -22.75 15.80
N ALA A 371 -10.43 -23.34 16.85
CA ALA A 371 -9.22 -24.19 16.84
C ALA A 371 -9.22 -25.29 15.75
N SER A 372 -10.38 -25.86 15.41
CA SER A 372 -10.50 -26.97 14.46
C SER A 372 -10.66 -26.56 12.99
N ALA A 373 -10.86 -25.29 12.66
CA ALA A 373 -11.25 -24.85 11.32
C ALA A 373 -10.64 -23.50 10.91
N LYS A 374 -9.32 -23.34 11.01
CA LYS A 374 -8.58 -22.09 10.75
C LYS A 374 -9.03 -21.41 9.45
N ASN A 375 -9.50 -20.17 9.53
CA ASN A 375 -10.09 -19.44 8.39
C ASN A 375 -9.42 -18.07 8.13
N ASN A 376 -9.67 -17.49 6.94
CA ASN A 376 -9.05 -16.23 6.50
C ASN A 376 -9.59 -14.94 7.18
N ASN A 377 -10.59 -15.05 8.06
CA ASN A 377 -11.18 -13.91 8.78
C ASN A 377 -10.62 -13.77 10.21
N THR A 378 -10.59 -14.87 10.95
CA THR A 378 -10.24 -14.90 12.39
C THR A 378 -9.15 -15.91 12.73
N GLY A 379 -8.62 -16.63 11.74
CA GLY A 379 -7.66 -17.71 11.98
C GLY A 379 -8.28 -18.84 12.79
N TYR A 380 -7.59 -19.25 13.84
CA TYR A 380 -8.07 -20.17 14.89
C TYR A 380 -9.11 -19.53 15.83
N GLY A 381 -9.55 -18.29 15.58
CA GLY A 381 -10.63 -17.65 16.31
C GLY A 381 -10.15 -16.76 17.47
N LEU A 382 -11.09 -16.37 18.31
CA LEU A 382 -10.84 -15.54 19.50
C LEU A 382 -10.01 -16.32 20.53
N ILE A 383 -8.93 -15.72 21.01
CA ILE A 383 -8.06 -16.30 22.05
C ILE A 383 -8.78 -16.55 23.39
N SER A 384 -8.32 -17.57 24.11
CA SER A 384 -8.74 -17.90 25.48
C SER A 384 -7.51 -18.09 26.36
N VAL A 385 -7.30 -17.20 27.33
CA VAL A 385 -6.19 -17.31 28.29
C VAL A 385 -6.34 -18.56 29.18
N PRO A 386 -7.51 -18.87 29.77
CA PRO A 386 -7.69 -20.10 30.55
C PRO A 386 -7.50 -21.36 29.69
N GLY A 387 -7.99 -21.33 28.45
CA GLY A 387 -7.83 -22.44 27.50
C GLY A 387 -6.36 -22.69 27.16
N ALA A 388 -5.61 -21.64 26.86
CA ALA A 388 -4.19 -21.74 26.53
C ALA A 388 -3.33 -22.16 27.75
N LEU A 389 -3.66 -21.67 28.95
CA LEU A 389 -3.04 -22.16 30.20
C LEU A 389 -3.30 -23.66 30.41
N GLY A 390 -4.54 -24.11 30.18
CA GLY A 390 -4.91 -25.52 30.21
C GLY A 390 -4.12 -26.37 29.20
N LYS A 391 -3.87 -25.87 27.98
CA LYS A 391 -3.01 -26.54 26.98
C LYS A 391 -1.55 -26.66 27.41
N LEU A 392 -1.07 -25.76 28.27
CA LEU A 392 0.26 -25.84 28.88
C LEU A 392 0.29 -26.72 30.15
N GLY A 393 -0.86 -27.25 30.60
CA GLY A 393 -0.99 -28.02 31.84
C GLY A 393 -1.12 -27.16 33.10
N VAL A 394 -1.39 -25.87 32.96
CA VAL A 394 -1.63 -24.94 34.07
C VAL A 394 -3.13 -24.87 34.35
N SER A 395 -3.55 -25.30 35.53
CA SER A 395 -4.95 -25.17 35.97
C SER A 395 -5.22 -23.76 36.49
N VAL A 396 -6.20 -23.08 35.91
CA VAL A 396 -6.83 -21.88 36.49
C VAL A 396 -8.30 -22.20 36.76
N GLY A 397 -8.78 -21.87 37.96
CA GLY A 397 -9.97 -22.49 38.53
C GLY A 397 -11.25 -22.27 37.73
N GLY A 398 -11.89 -23.35 37.31
CA GLY A 398 -13.24 -23.37 36.75
C GLY A 398 -13.32 -23.20 35.24
N SER A 399 -13.59 -24.29 34.53
CA SER A 399 -14.09 -24.23 33.15
C SER A 399 -15.50 -23.62 33.15
N GLY A 400 -15.59 -22.31 32.94
CA GLY A 400 -16.81 -21.70 32.43
C GLY A 400 -17.09 -22.30 31.05
N SER A 401 -18.09 -23.19 30.97
CA SER A 401 -18.50 -23.81 29.72
C SER A 401 -18.86 -22.76 28.68
N THR A 402 -18.41 -22.93 27.44
CA THR A 402 -18.82 -22.11 26.30
C THR A 402 -20.35 -21.96 26.32
N PRO A 403 -20.91 -20.74 26.36
CA PRO A 403 -22.35 -20.56 26.41
C PRO A 403 -22.97 -21.07 25.10
N THR A 404 -23.72 -22.16 25.18
CA THR A 404 -24.65 -22.59 24.13
C THR A 404 -25.55 -21.41 23.77
N PRO A 405 -25.78 -21.10 22.47
CA PRO A 405 -26.61 -19.96 22.09
C PRO A 405 -28.02 -20.11 22.69
N THR A 406 -28.37 -19.16 23.56
CA THR A 406 -29.73 -19.05 24.11
C THR A 406 -30.64 -18.51 23.01
N PRO A 407 -31.80 -19.13 22.73
CA PRO A 407 -32.72 -18.62 21.71
C PRO A 407 -33.23 -17.23 22.11
N THR A 408 -33.16 -16.28 21.16
CA THR A 408 -33.59 -14.90 21.35
C THR A 408 -35.08 -14.84 21.73
N PRO A 409 -35.47 -14.18 22.83
CA PRO A 409 -36.88 -13.99 23.16
C PRO A 409 -37.57 -13.06 22.16
N THR A 410 -38.81 -13.38 21.80
CA THR A 410 -39.63 -12.57 20.87
C THR A 410 -39.84 -11.16 21.43
N PRO A 411 -39.59 -10.09 20.66
CA PRO A 411 -39.76 -8.71 21.15
C PRO A 411 -41.24 -8.37 21.35
N THR A 412 -41.55 -7.77 22.50
CA THR A 412 -42.86 -7.16 22.78
C THR A 412 -42.90 -5.74 22.18
N PRO A 413 -44.02 -5.31 21.55
CA PRO A 413 -44.06 -4.05 20.82
C PRO A 413 -44.07 -2.81 21.74
N THR A 414 -43.17 -1.87 21.45
CA THR A 414 -43.12 -0.51 22.01
C THR A 414 -44.24 0.37 21.43
N PRO A 415 -44.88 1.27 22.20
CA PRO A 415 -45.96 2.13 21.70
C PRO A 415 -45.54 3.07 20.56
N THR A 416 -46.48 3.31 19.64
CA THR A 416 -46.29 4.11 18.42
C THR A 416 -45.98 5.59 18.72
N PRO A 417 -44.85 6.14 18.27
CA PRO A 417 -44.57 7.57 18.37
C PRO A 417 -45.43 8.38 17.38
N THR A 418 -45.75 9.63 17.74
CA THR A 418 -46.46 10.57 16.86
C THR A 418 -45.66 10.79 15.56
N PRO A 419 -46.29 10.76 14.36
CA PRO A 419 -45.57 10.91 13.11
C PRO A 419 -44.82 12.24 13.00
N ALA A 420 -43.54 12.17 12.64
CA ALA A 420 -42.73 13.35 12.35
C ALA A 420 -43.24 14.07 11.08
N ALA A 421 -43.18 15.41 11.09
CA ALA A 421 -43.58 16.23 9.96
C ALA A 421 -42.78 15.85 8.70
N GLN A 422 -43.48 15.63 7.59
CA GLN A 422 -42.86 15.15 6.35
C GLN A 422 -42.09 16.28 5.64
N PRO A 423 -40.96 15.96 4.98
CA PRO A 423 -40.19 16.94 4.23
C PRO A 423 -41.00 17.49 3.03
N THR A 424 -40.92 18.80 2.82
CA THR A 424 -41.60 19.50 1.71
C THR A 424 -40.72 19.57 0.47
N GLY A 425 -41.32 19.50 -0.71
CA GLY A 425 -40.61 19.40 -2.00
C GLY A 425 -40.64 20.67 -2.86
N PRO A 426 -39.85 20.73 -3.93
CA PRO A 426 -39.90 21.79 -4.93
C PRO A 426 -41.08 21.62 -5.90
N ASP A 427 -41.57 22.73 -6.46
CA ASP A 427 -42.76 22.75 -7.32
C ASP A 427 -42.66 21.80 -8.52
N GLY A 428 -43.72 21.00 -8.70
CA GLY A 428 -43.82 19.99 -9.75
C GLY A 428 -43.07 18.68 -9.50
N TYR A 429 -42.44 18.50 -8.33
CA TYR A 429 -41.86 17.23 -7.89
C TYR A 429 -42.74 16.57 -6.81
N THR A 430 -42.75 15.23 -6.75
CA THR A 430 -43.52 14.44 -5.77
C THR A 430 -42.58 13.65 -4.86
N LEU A 431 -42.83 13.65 -3.54
CA LEU A 431 -42.03 12.90 -2.56
C LEU A 431 -42.08 11.40 -2.88
N CYS A 432 -40.91 10.77 -2.99
CA CYS A 432 -40.76 9.34 -3.29
C CYS A 432 -40.10 8.54 -2.17
N ALA A 433 -39.29 9.18 -1.31
CA ALA A 433 -38.75 8.62 -0.08
C ALA A 433 -38.36 9.74 0.89
N VAL A 434 -38.40 9.46 2.19
CA VAL A 434 -37.71 10.26 3.21
C VAL A 434 -36.24 9.82 3.31
N GLU A 435 -35.40 10.66 3.92
CA GLU A 435 -33.97 10.39 4.16
C GLU A 435 -33.74 9.02 4.85
N GLY A 436 -32.88 8.20 4.26
CA GLY A 436 -32.64 6.80 4.61
C GLY A 436 -33.49 5.78 3.83
N GLY A 437 -34.54 6.19 3.13
CA GLY A 437 -35.37 5.33 2.27
C GLY A 437 -34.89 5.26 0.82
N THR A 438 -35.61 4.52 -0.03
CA THR A 438 -35.27 4.31 -1.46
C THR A 438 -36.45 4.66 -2.35
N CYS A 439 -36.26 5.55 -3.32
CA CYS A 439 -37.26 5.84 -4.36
C CYS A 439 -37.23 4.77 -5.45
N THR A 440 -38.38 4.46 -6.06
CA THR A 440 -38.52 3.48 -7.14
C THR A 440 -39.21 4.06 -8.38
N ASN A 441 -39.00 3.42 -9.54
CA ASN A 441 -39.47 3.89 -10.86
C ASN A 441 -38.96 5.30 -11.22
N VAL A 442 -37.68 5.54 -10.95
CA VAL A 442 -37.01 6.86 -11.09
C VAL A 442 -36.05 6.98 -12.27
N ALA A 443 -35.82 5.89 -13.04
CA ALA A 443 -34.84 5.86 -14.13
C ALA A 443 -34.97 7.02 -15.11
N ASN A 444 -33.89 7.75 -15.36
CA ASN A 444 -33.79 8.91 -16.25
C ASN A 444 -34.73 10.09 -15.91
N LYS A 445 -35.34 10.12 -14.72
CA LYS A 445 -36.20 11.24 -14.28
C LYS A 445 -35.39 12.32 -13.56
N ALA A 446 -35.83 13.57 -13.69
CA ALA A 446 -35.33 14.66 -12.86
C ALA A 446 -35.73 14.43 -11.39
N VAL A 447 -34.77 14.59 -10.49
CA VAL A 447 -34.87 14.31 -9.05
C VAL A 447 -34.31 15.45 -8.23
N ALA A 448 -34.79 15.58 -6.99
CA ALA A 448 -34.32 16.57 -6.03
C ALA A 448 -34.21 15.95 -4.63
N PHE A 449 -33.25 16.38 -3.84
CA PHE A 449 -33.07 15.98 -2.44
C PHE A 449 -32.97 17.22 -1.54
N GLY A 450 -33.69 17.23 -0.41
CA GLY A 450 -33.68 18.34 0.53
C GLY A 450 -35.01 18.53 1.28
N THR A 451 -35.30 19.76 1.71
CA THR A 451 -36.57 20.13 2.35
C THR A 451 -36.73 21.66 2.41
N ALA A 452 -37.97 22.16 2.55
CA ALA A 452 -38.28 23.54 2.94
C ALA A 452 -37.54 24.63 2.13
N GLY A 453 -37.49 24.47 0.81
CA GLY A 453 -36.89 25.44 -0.12
C GLY A 453 -35.38 25.26 -0.35
N LYS A 454 -34.71 24.32 0.34
CA LYS A 454 -33.29 24.00 0.15
C LYS A 454 -33.16 22.62 -0.49
N TYR A 455 -32.68 22.57 -1.73
CA TYR A 455 -32.59 21.33 -2.50
C TYR A 455 -31.30 21.25 -3.32
N VAL A 456 -30.77 20.03 -3.46
CA VAL A 456 -29.87 19.65 -4.56
C VAL A 456 -30.73 19.03 -5.67
N PHE A 457 -30.42 19.32 -6.93
CA PHE A 457 -31.15 18.83 -8.10
C PHE A 457 -30.25 17.98 -9.00
N GLY A 458 -30.83 16.99 -9.67
CA GLY A 458 -30.14 16.12 -10.62
C GLY A 458 -31.11 15.35 -11.51
N THR A 459 -30.57 14.39 -12.25
CA THR A 459 -31.33 13.40 -13.03
C THR A 459 -30.83 12.04 -12.61
N ASN A 460 -31.73 11.12 -12.27
CA ASN A 460 -31.33 9.75 -11.96
C ASN A 460 -30.76 9.10 -13.22
N ASP A 461 -29.81 8.19 -13.07
CA ASP A 461 -29.30 7.40 -14.19
C ASP A 461 -30.35 6.36 -14.65
N SER A 462 -29.92 5.38 -15.44
CA SER A 462 -30.79 4.29 -15.91
C SER A 462 -31.22 3.30 -14.80
N SER A 463 -30.76 3.45 -13.56
CA SER A 463 -31.27 2.70 -12.41
C SER A 463 -32.74 3.03 -12.17
N ASN A 464 -33.55 2.00 -11.92
CA ASN A 464 -34.94 2.20 -11.52
C ASN A 464 -35.12 2.61 -10.05
N THR A 465 -34.01 2.76 -9.31
CA THR A 465 -34.00 3.14 -7.88
C THR A 465 -32.94 4.20 -7.55
N LEU A 466 -33.27 5.07 -6.59
CA LEU A 466 -32.40 6.11 -6.00
C LEU A 466 -32.38 5.95 -4.48
N LEU A 467 -31.20 5.88 -3.86
CA LEU A 467 -31.09 5.82 -2.40
C LEU A 467 -31.11 7.23 -1.81
N CYS A 468 -32.04 7.49 -0.89
CA CYS A 468 -32.28 8.84 -0.38
C CYS A 468 -31.33 9.21 0.77
N THR A 469 -30.05 9.42 0.48
CA THR A 469 -29.05 9.79 1.50
C THR A 469 -28.15 10.93 1.04
N VAL A 470 -27.58 11.67 1.99
CA VAL A 470 -26.55 12.70 1.74
C VAL A 470 -25.34 12.16 0.96
N GLN A 471 -25.02 10.87 1.10
CA GLN A 471 -23.90 10.21 0.41
C GLN A 471 -24.17 10.02 -1.09
N GLU A 472 -25.40 9.61 -1.46
CA GLU A 472 -25.85 9.51 -2.87
C GLU A 472 -25.70 10.86 -3.62
N TRP A 473 -25.88 11.96 -2.89
CA TRP A 473 -25.79 13.34 -3.39
C TRP A 473 -24.40 13.96 -3.13
N GLY A 474 -23.34 13.15 -3.11
CA GLY A 474 -21.94 13.61 -3.08
C GLY A 474 -21.48 14.22 -1.75
N ASN A 475 -22.13 13.87 -0.65
CA ASN A 475 -21.93 14.43 0.70
C ASN A 475 -22.32 15.90 0.87
N ASN A 476 -23.06 16.49 -0.08
CA ASN A 476 -23.58 17.85 0.01
C ASN A 476 -24.97 17.85 0.67
N ASP A 477 -25.04 18.10 1.99
CA ASP A 477 -26.32 18.21 2.70
C ASP A 477 -26.93 19.63 2.55
N PRO A 478 -28.07 19.78 1.84
CA PRO A 478 -28.72 21.09 1.66
C PRO A 478 -29.45 21.60 2.91
N ALA A 479 -29.73 20.75 3.91
CA ALA A 479 -30.41 21.11 5.14
C ALA A 479 -29.87 20.29 6.35
N PRO A 480 -28.62 20.57 6.80
CA PRO A 480 -28.02 19.85 7.92
C PRO A 480 -28.85 19.92 9.21
N GLY A 481 -28.95 18.78 9.91
CA GLY A 481 -29.71 18.68 11.16
C GLY A 481 -31.23 18.61 11.01
N VAL A 482 -31.75 18.59 9.77
CA VAL A 482 -33.19 18.45 9.48
C VAL A 482 -33.42 17.22 8.59
N THR A 483 -34.50 16.48 8.84
CA THR A 483 -34.91 15.34 8.01
C THR A 483 -35.30 15.81 6.60
N LYS A 484 -34.64 15.26 5.59
CA LYS A 484 -34.85 15.58 4.17
C LYS A 484 -35.72 14.53 3.48
N GLY A 485 -36.15 14.85 2.27
CA GLY A 485 -36.84 13.94 1.36
C GLY A 485 -36.23 13.95 -0.04
N CYS A 486 -36.49 12.88 -0.78
CA CYS A 486 -36.21 12.78 -2.20
C CYS A 486 -37.50 12.90 -2.98
N PHE A 487 -37.47 13.70 -4.04
CA PHE A 487 -38.63 14.06 -4.84
C PHE A 487 -38.35 13.82 -6.33
N VAL A 488 -39.36 13.41 -7.09
CA VAL A 488 -39.26 13.04 -8.51
C VAL A 488 -40.18 13.91 -9.35
N LYS A 489 -39.67 14.43 -10.46
CA LYS A 489 -40.47 15.11 -11.48
C LYS A 489 -41.05 14.08 -12.45
N ASN A 490 -42.37 13.90 -12.44
CA ASN A 490 -43.05 13.05 -13.42
C ASN A 490 -43.50 13.91 -14.61
N SER A 491 -43.06 13.55 -15.82
CA SER A 491 -43.45 14.24 -17.06
C SER A 491 -44.91 14.00 -17.40
N ALA A 492 -45.59 15.03 -17.93
CA ALA A 492 -46.90 14.87 -18.56
C ALA A 492 -46.79 14.09 -19.89
N SER A 493 -47.88 13.42 -20.28
CA SER A 493 -47.92 12.50 -21.43
C SER A 493 -48.17 13.20 -22.78
N THR A 494 -47.37 12.86 -23.80
CA THR A 494 -47.64 13.08 -25.25
C THR A 494 -46.97 11.99 -26.09
N SER A 495 -47.38 11.84 -27.37
CA SER A 495 -47.29 10.59 -28.16
C SER A 495 -46.17 10.49 -29.24
N THR A 496 -45.98 9.27 -29.76
CA THR A 496 -45.24 8.81 -30.97
C THR A 496 -45.75 9.40 -32.31
N PRO A 497 -45.10 9.22 -33.50
CA PRO A 497 -44.11 8.20 -33.98
C PRO A 497 -42.70 8.80 -34.28
N THR A 498 -41.75 8.38 -35.15
CA THR A 498 -41.66 7.52 -36.37
C THR A 498 -40.20 7.00 -36.59
N PRO A 499 -39.93 5.83 -37.24
CA PRO A 499 -38.58 5.23 -37.28
C PRO A 499 -37.78 5.32 -38.62
N THR A 500 -36.47 4.98 -38.55
CA THR A 500 -35.52 4.68 -39.69
C THR A 500 -34.86 5.93 -40.33
N PRO A 501 -33.57 5.94 -40.79
CA PRO A 501 -32.64 4.83 -41.09
C PRO A 501 -31.26 4.83 -40.37
N THR A 502 -30.51 3.74 -40.61
CA THR A 502 -29.12 3.45 -40.22
C THR A 502 -28.09 4.48 -40.74
N PRO A 503 -27.03 4.83 -39.97
CA PRO A 503 -25.89 5.59 -40.48
C PRO A 503 -25.00 4.78 -41.44
N THR A 504 -24.64 5.37 -42.58
CA THR A 504 -23.70 4.80 -43.55
C THR A 504 -22.25 4.87 -43.08
N THR A 505 -21.39 4.00 -43.61
CA THR A 505 -19.92 4.08 -43.46
C THR A 505 -19.39 5.35 -44.13
N GLY A 506 -18.93 6.33 -43.32
CA GLY A 506 -18.29 7.54 -43.81
C GLY A 506 -16.80 7.35 -44.07
N THR A 507 -16.33 7.73 -45.26
CA THR A 507 -14.90 7.83 -45.59
C THR A 507 -14.29 9.11 -45.01
N GLY A 508 -12.97 9.08 -44.75
CA GLY A 508 -12.28 10.11 -43.95
C GLY A 508 -12.18 11.50 -44.60
N ASN A 509 -12.00 12.52 -43.74
CA ASN A 509 -11.90 13.93 -44.13
C ASN A 509 -10.58 14.55 -43.63
N SER A 510 -9.50 14.31 -44.38
CA SER A 510 -8.08 14.47 -43.97
C SER A 510 -7.55 15.91 -43.82
N GLY A 511 -8.43 16.89 -43.60
CA GLY A 511 -8.07 18.30 -43.41
C GLY A 511 -8.79 19.01 -42.25
N GLN A 512 -9.80 18.41 -41.63
CA GLN A 512 -10.54 19.02 -40.52
C GLN A 512 -9.87 18.70 -39.19
N LYS A 513 -9.49 19.74 -38.42
CA LYS A 513 -8.95 19.57 -37.07
C LYS A 513 -10.01 18.96 -36.14
N PRO A 514 -9.66 17.99 -35.27
CA PRO A 514 -10.58 17.36 -34.34
C PRO A 514 -11.05 18.32 -33.22
N ARG A 515 -12.22 18.02 -32.63
CA ARG A 515 -12.52 18.44 -31.25
C ARG A 515 -11.69 17.58 -30.31
N VAL A 516 -11.02 18.19 -29.33
CA VAL A 516 -10.10 17.49 -28.42
C VAL A 516 -10.49 17.77 -26.98
N LEU A 517 -10.64 16.71 -26.19
CA LEU A 517 -10.73 16.79 -24.74
C LEU A 517 -9.37 16.42 -24.15
N LEU A 518 -8.65 17.40 -23.61
CA LEU A 518 -7.48 17.17 -22.77
C LEU A 518 -7.97 16.79 -21.37
N VAL A 519 -7.81 15.53 -21.02
CA VAL A 519 -8.00 15.04 -19.65
C VAL A 519 -6.67 15.13 -18.93
N ASP A 520 -6.69 15.93 -17.88
CA ASP A 520 -5.56 16.18 -17.00
C ASP A 520 -5.71 15.27 -15.78
N ALA A 521 -5.01 14.14 -15.85
CA ALA A 521 -5.17 13.00 -14.96
C ALA A 521 -3.99 12.82 -13.97
N ASP A 522 -3.02 13.75 -13.96
CA ASP A 522 -1.89 13.76 -13.02
C ASP A 522 -2.30 14.00 -11.55
N ARG A 523 -3.53 14.45 -11.32
CA ARG A 523 -4.11 14.81 -10.01
C ARG A 523 -3.29 15.85 -9.22
N GLY A 524 -2.49 16.66 -9.91
CA GLY A 524 -1.55 17.63 -9.34
C GLY A 524 -0.16 17.07 -9.02
N GLN A 525 0.21 15.90 -9.55
CA GLN A 525 1.54 15.30 -9.34
C GLN A 525 2.57 15.79 -10.38
N GLY A 526 3.51 16.62 -9.93
CA GLY A 526 4.68 17.02 -10.71
C GLY A 526 4.57 18.41 -11.33
N ALA A 527 5.05 18.55 -12.58
CA ALA A 527 4.93 19.79 -13.35
C ALA A 527 3.62 19.81 -14.17
N ASP A 528 2.82 20.88 -14.03
CA ASP A 528 1.50 21.09 -14.68
C ASP A 528 1.48 20.65 -16.16
N VAL A 529 0.90 19.47 -16.38
CA VAL A 529 0.81 18.83 -17.69
C VAL A 529 -0.19 19.56 -18.58
N THR A 530 -1.27 20.11 -18.00
CA THR A 530 -2.20 20.98 -18.73
C THR A 530 -1.46 22.18 -19.32
N ALA A 531 -0.67 22.93 -18.56
CA ALA A 531 0.07 24.08 -19.08
C ALA A 531 1.01 23.69 -20.22
N ALA A 532 1.64 22.52 -20.14
CA ALA A 532 2.50 22.01 -21.19
C ALA A 532 1.74 21.60 -22.48
N LEU A 533 0.61 20.88 -22.36
CA LEU A 533 -0.10 20.32 -23.50
C LEU A 533 -1.12 21.29 -24.12
N ARG A 534 -1.73 22.19 -23.33
CA ARG A 534 -2.83 23.10 -23.70
C ARG A 534 -2.62 23.83 -25.02
N ASP A 535 -1.45 24.41 -25.25
CA ASP A 535 -1.23 25.23 -26.45
C ASP A 535 -0.92 24.38 -27.70
N ALA A 536 -0.34 23.18 -27.54
CA ALA A 536 -0.24 22.19 -28.61
C ALA A 536 -1.63 21.61 -28.96
N VAL A 537 -2.51 21.40 -27.97
CA VAL A 537 -3.90 20.98 -28.19
C VAL A 537 -4.65 22.08 -28.96
N LYS A 538 -4.62 23.33 -28.50
CA LYS A 538 -5.23 24.47 -29.23
C LYS A 538 -4.68 24.64 -30.65
N ALA A 539 -3.39 24.42 -30.86
CA ALA A 539 -2.77 24.52 -32.18
C ALA A 539 -3.29 23.45 -33.16
N ASN A 540 -3.68 22.27 -32.68
CA ASN A 540 -4.09 21.13 -33.52
C ASN A 540 -5.58 20.77 -33.44
N ALA A 541 -6.36 21.35 -32.53
CA ALA A 541 -7.81 21.20 -32.43
C ALA A 541 -8.59 22.22 -33.29
N ALA A 542 -9.88 21.97 -33.48
CA ALA A 542 -10.81 22.90 -34.11
C ALA A 542 -10.90 24.23 -33.33
N SER A 543 -11.24 25.33 -34.01
CA SER A 543 -11.51 26.61 -33.34
C SER A 543 -12.68 26.46 -32.35
N GLY A 544 -12.45 26.80 -31.08
CA GLY A 544 -13.42 26.56 -29.99
C GLY A 544 -13.62 25.08 -29.60
N GLY A 545 -12.95 24.13 -30.26
CA GLY A 545 -13.07 22.69 -30.03
C GLY A 545 -12.00 22.10 -29.12
N ALA A 546 -11.28 22.92 -28.35
CA ALA A 546 -10.28 22.46 -27.37
C ALA A 546 -10.86 22.58 -25.95
N PHE A 547 -11.15 21.44 -25.33
CA PHE A 547 -11.70 21.32 -23.99
C PHE A 547 -10.63 20.80 -23.02
N VAL A 548 -10.76 21.16 -21.74
CA VAL A 548 -9.92 20.63 -20.66
C VAL A 548 -10.82 20.09 -19.56
N TRP A 549 -10.48 18.92 -19.01
CA TRP A 549 -11.09 18.38 -17.81
C TRP A 549 -10.00 17.97 -16.83
N ASN A 550 -9.94 18.62 -15.67
CA ASN A 550 -8.96 18.31 -14.65
C ASN A 550 -9.57 17.38 -13.58
N VAL A 551 -9.03 16.17 -13.50
CA VAL A 551 -9.60 15.08 -12.68
C VAL A 551 -9.50 15.38 -11.18
N GLN A 552 -8.51 16.18 -10.75
CA GLN A 552 -8.36 16.62 -9.36
C GLN A 552 -9.55 17.48 -8.89
N ASN A 553 -10.02 18.39 -9.74
CA ASN A 553 -11.05 19.37 -9.41
C ASN A 553 -12.46 18.97 -9.86
N GLN A 554 -12.58 18.10 -10.87
CA GLN A 554 -13.85 17.74 -11.51
C GLN A 554 -14.21 16.25 -11.40
N GLY A 555 -13.32 15.42 -10.85
CA GLY A 555 -13.52 13.97 -10.72
C GLY A 555 -13.36 13.19 -12.03
N ALA A 556 -13.83 11.94 -12.03
CA ALA A 556 -13.78 11.06 -13.20
C ALA A 556 -14.58 11.64 -14.38
N VAL A 557 -14.10 11.45 -15.60
CA VAL A 557 -14.69 12.07 -16.81
C VAL A 557 -15.96 11.31 -17.24
N PRO A 558 -17.14 11.95 -17.28
CA PRO A 558 -18.35 11.26 -17.73
C PRO A 558 -18.28 10.88 -19.21
N LEU A 559 -18.89 9.74 -19.59
CA LEU A 559 -18.97 9.31 -20.99
C LEU A 559 -19.63 10.36 -21.90
N SER A 560 -20.60 11.12 -21.36
CA SER A 560 -21.27 12.23 -22.03
C SER A 560 -20.35 13.40 -22.35
N GLU A 561 -19.27 13.58 -21.59
CA GLU A 561 -18.26 14.61 -21.84
C GLU A 561 -17.22 14.12 -22.83
N MET A 562 -16.72 12.88 -22.69
CA MET A 562 -15.82 12.27 -23.69
C MET A 562 -16.43 12.29 -25.09
N LYS A 563 -17.72 11.96 -25.22
CA LYS A 563 -18.47 11.96 -26.49
C LYS A 563 -18.63 13.35 -27.16
N LYS A 564 -18.22 14.45 -26.51
CA LYS A 564 -18.15 15.79 -27.13
C LYS A 564 -16.87 16.01 -27.93
N ALA A 565 -15.86 15.15 -27.78
CA ALA A 565 -14.58 15.24 -28.46
C ALA A 565 -14.37 14.08 -29.45
N ASP A 566 -13.74 14.40 -30.57
CA ASP A 566 -13.33 13.42 -31.58
C ASP A 566 -12.06 12.67 -31.13
N ILE A 567 -11.20 13.34 -30.35
CA ILE A 567 -10.04 12.75 -29.65
C ILE A 567 -10.08 13.08 -28.15
N VAL A 568 -9.90 12.07 -27.30
CA VAL A 568 -9.50 12.25 -25.90
C VAL A 568 -7.98 12.15 -25.81
N VAL A 569 -7.34 13.16 -25.22
CA VAL A 569 -5.93 13.11 -24.79
C VAL A 569 -5.94 12.84 -23.29
N TRP A 570 -5.52 11.65 -22.89
CA TRP A 570 -5.38 11.26 -21.49
C TRP A 570 -3.93 11.43 -21.06
N ALA A 571 -3.66 12.50 -20.30
CA ALA A 571 -2.32 12.89 -19.89
C ALA A 571 -2.12 12.64 -18.39
N THR A 572 -1.14 11.81 -18.04
CA THR A 572 -0.91 11.39 -16.64
C THR A 572 0.38 11.95 -16.04
N GLY A 573 1.22 12.63 -16.83
CA GLY A 573 2.44 13.29 -16.37
C GLY A 573 3.42 12.35 -15.66
N GLU A 574 3.74 12.70 -14.42
CA GLU A 574 4.60 11.92 -13.52
C GLU A 574 3.84 10.89 -12.67
N SER A 575 2.50 10.79 -12.79
CA SER A 575 1.74 9.76 -12.08
C SER A 575 2.11 8.35 -12.56
N TYR A 576 2.36 7.50 -11.57
CA TYR A 576 2.79 6.10 -11.69
C TYR A 576 1.81 5.12 -11.00
N GLN A 577 0.68 5.63 -10.51
CA GLN A 577 -0.38 4.89 -9.86
C GLN A 577 -1.72 5.52 -10.18
N ASN A 578 -2.75 4.71 -10.48
CA ASN A 578 -4.07 5.19 -10.90
C ASN A 578 -4.01 6.07 -12.17
N THR A 579 -3.04 5.81 -13.06
CA THR A 579 -2.81 6.51 -14.33
C THR A 579 -4.05 6.49 -15.21
N ILE A 580 -4.70 5.33 -15.31
CA ILE A 580 -6.06 5.16 -15.83
C ILE A 580 -6.82 4.22 -14.87
N PRO A 581 -7.65 4.74 -13.95
CA PRO A 581 -8.44 3.92 -13.02
C PRO A 581 -9.38 2.94 -13.73
N ALA A 582 -9.75 1.83 -13.08
CA ALA A 582 -10.53 0.77 -13.71
C ALA A 582 -11.93 1.23 -14.21
N ASN A 583 -12.56 2.19 -13.52
CA ASN A 583 -13.77 2.87 -13.98
C ASN A 583 -13.51 3.68 -15.27
N ASP A 584 -12.43 4.46 -15.30
CA ASP A 584 -12.07 5.28 -16.46
C ASP A 584 -11.62 4.42 -17.65
N GLN A 585 -10.95 3.28 -17.42
CA GLN A 585 -10.69 2.27 -18.45
C GLN A 585 -11.99 1.71 -19.07
N ALA A 586 -13.03 1.47 -18.25
CA ALA A 586 -14.33 1.02 -18.75
C ALA A 586 -15.04 2.12 -19.56
N THR A 587 -15.02 3.37 -19.09
CA THR A 587 -15.62 4.53 -19.78
C THR A 587 -14.86 4.86 -21.07
N LEU A 588 -13.53 4.82 -21.08
CA LEU A 588 -12.70 4.98 -22.29
C LEU A 588 -12.95 3.85 -23.29
N ARG A 589 -13.13 2.60 -22.83
CA ARG A 589 -13.52 1.49 -23.71
C ARG A 589 -14.88 1.73 -24.37
N GLN A 590 -15.87 2.24 -23.61
CA GLN A 590 -17.19 2.62 -24.16
C GLN A 590 -17.14 3.84 -25.09
N TYR A 591 -16.23 4.79 -24.85
CA TYR A 591 -15.98 5.93 -25.74
C TYR A 591 -15.37 5.49 -27.08
N LEU A 592 -14.33 4.66 -27.04
CA LEU A 592 -13.70 4.09 -28.23
C LEU A 592 -14.67 3.21 -29.03
N GLN A 593 -15.46 2.36 -28.36
CA GLN A 593 -16.55 1.59 -28.99
C GLN A 593 -17.62 2.46 -29.64
N GLY A 594 -17.76 3.73 -29.21
CA GLY A 594 -18.62 4.74 -29.83
C GLY A 594 -17.99 5.47 -31.02
N GLY A 595 -16.81 5.05 -31.50
CA GLY A 595 -16.08 5.72 -32.59
C GLY A 595 -15.15 6.86 -32.11
N GLY A 596 -14.89 6.95 -30.81
CA GLY A 596 -13.90 7.88 -30.25
C GLY A 596 -12.46 7.46 -30.52
N HIS A 597 -11.53 8.38 -30.29
CA HIS A 597 -10.08 8.18 -30.50
C HIS A 597 -9.30 8.56 -29.25
N LEU A 598 -8.27 7.79 -28.87
CA LEU A 598 -7.54 8.01 -27.61
C LEU A 598 -6.04 8.21 -27.86
N LEU A 599 -5.48 9.28 -27.29
CA LEU A 599 -4.03 9.44 -27.11
C LEU A 599 -3.73 9.32 -25.62
N VAL A 600 -2.88 8.37 -25.23
CA VAL A 600 -2.36 8.21 -23.87
C VAL A 600 -0.92 8.68 -23.82
N THR A 601 -0.59 9.54 -22.85
CA THR A 601 0.77 10.05 -22.64
C THR A 601 1.09 10.21 -21.15
N GLY A 602 2.21 9.62 -20.75
CA GLY A 602 2.71 9.53 -19.38
C GLY A 602 3.85 8.53 -19.35
N GLN A 603 4.80 8.66 -18.41
CA GLN A 603 6.01 7.84 -18.45
C GLN A 603 5.84 6.42 -17.90
N ASP A 604 4.80 6.21 -17.06
CA ASP A 604 4.59 5.03 -16.20
C ASP A 604 3.28 4.26 -16.46
N VAL A 605 2.60 4.50 -17.59
CA VAL A 605 1.27 3.90 -17.83
C VAL A 605 1.37 2.40 -18.06
N GLY A 606 2.46 1.92 -18.66
CA GLY A 606 2.80 0.50 -18.78
C GLY A 606 3.20 -0.13 -17.46
N TYR A 607 3.85 0.62 -16.57
CA TYR A 607 4.11 0.18 -15.20
C TYR A 607 2.81 -0.04 -14.40
N ASP A 608 1.92 0.95 -14.34
CA ASP A 608 0.71 0.91 -13.50
C ASP A 608 -0.37 -0.05 -14.03
N ILE A 609 -0.68 0.00 -15.34
CA ILE A 609 -1.80 -0.77 -15.93
C ILE A 609 -1.38 -1.76 -17.02
N GLY A 610 -0.08 -2.03 -17.22
CA GLY A 610 0.43 -2.85 -18.32
C GLY A 610 -0.01 -4.31 -18.34
N SER A 611 -0.53 -4.82 -17.21
CA SER A 611 -1.12 -6.15 -17.05
C SER A 611 -2.62 -6.21 -17.39
N SER A 612 -3.28 -5.07 -17.62
CA SER A 612 -4.73 -4.99 -17.81
C SER A 612 -5.19 -5.36 -19.23
N ASP A 613 -6.44 -5.85 -19.34
CA ASP A 613 -7.14 -6.06 -20.62
C ASP A 613 -7.34 -4.75 -21.40
N PHE A 614 -7.34 -3.60 -20.71
CA PHE A 614 -7.37 -2.30 -21.38
C PHE A 614 -6.05 -2.03 -22.09
N TYR A 615 -4.91 -2.17 -21.40
CA TYR A 615 -3.61 -1.91 -21.99
C TYR A 615 -3.26 -2.90 -23.11
N THR A 616 -3.48 -4.19 -22.86
CA THR A 616 -3.14 -5.26 -23.80
C THR A 616 -4.12 -5.40 -24.96
N GLY A 617 -5.42 -5.25 -24.70
CA GLY A 617 -6.49 -5.47 -25.68
C GLY A 617 -7.05 -4.20 -26.33
N VAL A 618 -7.15 -3.08 -25.60
CA VAL A 618 -7.69 -1.81 -26.13
C VAL A 618 -6.59 -0.91 -26.68
N LEU A 619 -5.49 -0.71 -25.93
CA LEU A 619 -4.32 0.04 -26.42
C LEU A 619 -3.39 -0.79 -27.33
N GLY A 620 -3.68 -2.09 -27.52
CA GLY A 620 -2.88 -3.01 -28.36
C GLY A 620 -1.41 -3.10 -27.95
N THR A 621 -1.08 -2.76 -26.70
CA THR A 621 0.27 -2.55 -26.20
C THR A 621 0.66 -3.62 -25.19
N ARG A 622 1.87 -4.15 -25.30
CA ARG A 622 2.50 -5.01 -24.30
C ARG A 622 3.59 -4.21 -23.59
N PHE A 623 3.51 -4.10 -22.28
CA PHE A 623 4.58 -3.52 -21.46
C PHE A 623 5.84 -4.39 -21.54
N VAL A 624 7.02 -3.78 -21.64
CA VAL A 624 8.32 -4.48 -21.82
C VAL A 624 9.31 -4.18 -20.70
N ALA A 625 9.45 -2.91 -20.29
CA ALA A 625 10.33 -2.48 -19.19
C ALA A 625 9.94 -1.08 -18.66
N ASP A 626 10.13 -0.87 -17.36
CA ASP A 626 9.92 0.37 -16.58
C ASP A 626 10.80 1.56 -17.04
N SER A 627 11.83 1.30 -17.85
CA SER A 627 12.66 2.35 -18.43
C SER A 627 13.41 1.89 -19.67
N SER A 628 13.42 2.74 -20.70
CA SER A 628 14.28 2.59 -21.88
C SER A 628 15.77 2.88 -21.61
N GLY A 629 16.09 3.60 -20.54
CA GLY A 629 17.41 4.14 -20.28
C GLY A 629 17.91 5.17 -21.31
N GLN A 630 17.03 5.67 -22.19
CA GLN A 630 17.34 6.69 -23.21
C GLN A 630 16.31 7.83 -23.19
N THR A 631 16.78 9.08 -23.37
CA THR A 631 15.89 10.24 -23.57
C THR A 631 15.65 10.57 -25.04
N LYS A 632 16.24 9.82 -25.99
CA LYS A 632 16.06 10.03 -27.43
C LYS A 632 15.27 8.89 -28.07
N PHE A 633 14.33 9.24 -28.94
CA PHE A 633 13.61 8.31 -29.80
C PHE A 633 13.47 8.89 -31.21
N VAL A 634 13.22 8.03 -32.18
CA VAL A 634 12.98 8.42 -33.58
C VAL A 634 11.67 7.78 -34.04
N THR A 635 10.77 8.55 -34.64
CA THR A 635 9.56 7.98 -35.25
C THR A 635 9.89 7.14 -36.48
N LYS A 636 9.02 6.17 -36.79
CA LYS A 636 9.12 5.29 -37.96
C LYS A 636 7.73 5.00 -38.55
N GLY A 637 7.69 4.59 -39.81
CA GLY A 637 6.46 4.18 -40.49
C GLY A 637 5.44 5.30 -40.59
N ALA A 638 4.23 5.08 -40.06
CA ALA A 638 3.12 6.03 -40.17
C ALA A 638 3.36 7.39 -39.48
N PHE A 639 4.28 7.45 -38.51
CA PHE A 639 4.66 8.69 -37.80
C PHE A 639 5.86 9.41 -38.48
N GLY A 640 6.17 9.06 -39.72
CA GLY A 640 7.29 9.63 -40.47
C GLY A 640 8.64 9.17 -39.92
N ASN A 641 9.61 10.07 -39.91
CA ASN A 641 11.01 9.78 -39.59
C ASN A 641 11.68 11.00 -38.95
N THR A 642 11.32 11.27 -37.69
CA THR A 642 11.73 12.48 -36.96
C THR A 642 12.36 12.09 -35.63
N ALA A 643 13.53 12.66 -35.33
CA ALA A 643 14.21 12.46 -34.06
C ALA A 643 13.67 13.43 -32.99
N PHE A 644 13.40 12.90 -31.80
CA PHE A 644 12.90 13.63 -30.64
C PHE A 644 13.87 13.47 -29.46
N THR A 645 13.82 14.40 -28.50
CA THR A 645 14.64 14.34 -27.28
C THR A 645 13.81 14.86 -26.11
N LEU A 646 13.61 13.99 -25.14
CA LEU A 646 12.98 14.29 -23.86
C LEU A 646 13.97 15.04 -22.95
N ASN A 647 13.43 15.86 -22.05
CA ASN A 647 14.17 16.71 -21.11
C ASN A 647 15.12 17.71 -21.79
N ALA A 648 14.82 18.08 -23.03
CA ALA A 648 15.49 19.19 -23.71
C ALA A 648 15.12 20.54 -23.07
N SER A 649 15.97 21.56 -23.24
CA SER A 649 15.71 22.90 -22.70
C SER A 649 14.36 23.46 -23.20
N GLY A 650 13.55 24.01 -22.29
CA GLY A 650 12.18 24.46 -22.56
C GLY A 650 11.10 23.37 -22.50
N SER A 651 11.44 22.14 -22.13
CA SER A 651 10.46 21.11 -21.71
C SER A 651 10.20 21.17 -20.19
N ALA A 652 9.28 20.33 -19.69
CA ALA A 652 9.08 20.12 -18.24
C ALA A 652 10.26 19.40 -17.55
N ALA A 653 11.21 18.83 -18.31
CA ALA A 653 12.42 18.15 -17.81
C ALA A 653 12.19 16.99 -16.81
N ASN A 654 10.99 16.40 -16.81
CA ASN A 654 10.47 15.45 -15.83
C ASN A 654 10.40 13.98 -16.31
N GLN A 655 10.90 13.67 -17.51
CA GLN A 655 10.83 12.32 -18.10
C GLN A 655 12.04 11.50 -17.67
N TYR A 656 11.98 10.99 -16.45
CA TYR A 656 13.07 10.25 -15.84
C TYR A 656 13.00 8.75 -16.16
N TYR A 657 11.80 8.19 -16.37
CA TYR A 657 11.55 6.75 -16.54
C TYR A 657 10.52 6.49 -17.64
N PRO A 658 10.89 6.67 -18.93
CA PRO A 658 9.97 6.39 -20.01
C PRO A 658 9.91 4.89 -20.35
N ASP A 659 8.71 4.31 -20.27
CA ASP A 659 8.40 2.91 -20.59
C ASP A 659 8.97 2.43 -21.95
N VAL A 660 9.27 1.13 -22.00
CA VAL A 660 9.46 0.40 -23.27
C VAL A 660 8.20 -0.36 -23.64
N LEU A 661 7.69 -0.10 -24.84
CA LEU A 661 6.42 -0.63 -25.38
C LEU A 661 6.67 -1.59 -26.55
N ALA A 662 5.96 -2.71 -26.58
CA ALA A 662 5.82 -3.58 -27.76
C ALA A 662 4.33 -3.67 -28.15
N ASN A 663 4.01 -4.22 -29.32
CA ASN A 663 2.62 -4.51 -29.68
C ASN A 663 2.15 -5.87 -29.15
N THR A 664 0.84 -6.07 -29.00
CA THR A 664 0.22 -7.39 -28.78
C THR A 664 -0.15 -8.11 -30.09
N GLY A 665 0.46 -7.70 -31.21
CA GLY A 665 0.16 -8.17 -32.56
C GLY A 665 -1.01 -7.44 -33.26
N SER A 666 -1.87 -6.76 -32.51
CA SER A 666 -2.92 -5.86 -33.02
C SER A 666 -2.40 -4.45 -33.33
N GLY A 667 -1.48 -3.94 -32.51
CA GLY A 667 -0.84 -2.64 -32.70
C GLY A 667 0.43 -2.66 -33.55
N GLN A 668 1.05 -1.49 -33.74
CA GLN A 668 2.32 -1.28 -34.42
C GLN A 668 3.22 -0.35 -33.61
N VAL A 669 4.53 -0.64 -33.51
CA VAL A 669 5.51 0.30 -32.94
C VAL A 669 5.81 1.37 -33.99
N VAL A 670 5.61 2.65 -33.66
CA VAL A 670 5.83 3.80 -34.58
C VAL A 670 6.90 4.77 -34.10
N ALA A 671 7.59 4.46 -33.01
CA ALA A 671 8.83 5.12 -32.62
C ALA A 671 9.75 4.17 -31.87
N GLY A 672 11.05 4.19 -32.16
CA GLY A 672 12.08 3.39 -31.49
C GLY A 672 12.97 4.23 -30.58
N TRP A 673 13.33 3.70 -29.41
CA TRP A 673 14.34 4.28 -28.53
C TRP A 673 15.73 4.22 -29.20
N GLY A 674 16.56 5.24 -28.99
CA GLY A 674 17.86 5.37 -29.65
C GLY A 674 18.95 5.99 -28.77
N SER A 675 20.20 5.70 -29.11
CA SER A 675 21.38 6.28 -28.45
C SER A 675 21.54 7.78 -28.78
N ALA A 676 22.49 8.45 -28.11
CA ALA A 676 22.73 9.88 -28.25
C ALA A 676 22.93 10.37 -29.71
N ASN A 677 23.44 9.49 -30.59
CA ASN A 677 23.74 9.78 -32.00
C ASN A 677 22.80 9.05 -32.99
N ALA A 678 21.72 8.42 -32.50
CA ALA A 678 20.84 7.61 -33.33
C ALA A 678 20.06 8.46 -34.35
N ASN A 679 19.95 7.92 -35.55
CA ASN A 679 19.19 8.47 -36.67
C ASN A 679 18.39 7.36 -37.39
N ALA A 680 17.59 7.75 -38.37
CA ALA A 680 16.75 6.90 -39.22
C ALA A 680 17.37 5.53 -39.61
N SER A 681 18.62 5.53 -40.07
CA SER A 681 19.28 4.36 -40.65
C SER A 681 20.05 3.51 -39.62
N THR A 682 19.93 3.83 -38.33
CA THR A 682 20.64 3.13 -37.23
C THR A 682 19.74 2.40 -36.23
N ILE A 683 18.41 2.44 -36.42
CA ILE A 683 17.43 1.79 -35.54
C ILE A 683 16.68 0.67 -36.29
N THR A 684 17.36 -0.46 -36.51
CA THR A 684 16.69 -1.77 -36.56
C THR A 684 16.35 -2.23 -35.14
N ALA A 685 15.33 -3.09 -34.98
CA ALA A 685 14.73 -3.45 -33.68
C ALA A 685 15.79 -3.87 -32.64
N GLN A 686 16.11 -2.96 -31.71
CA GLN A 686 17.18 -3.18 -30.75
C GLN A 686 16.69 -4.03 -29.59
N SER A 687 17.35 -5.18 -29.38
CA SER A 687 17.15 -5.99 -28.18
C SER A 687 17.72 -5.27 -26.96
N ILE A 688 16.90 -4.42 -26.32
CA ILE A 688 17.25 -3.73 -25.06
C ILE A 688 17.56 -4.79 -24.01
N ARG A 689 18.84 -4.92 -23.64
CA ARG A 689 19.30 -5.95 -22.71
C ARG A 689 18.98 -5.56 -21.28
N VAL A 690 17.97 -6.24 -20.72
CA VAL A 690 17.60 -6.23 -19.30
C VAL A 690 17.16 -4.86 -18.80
N ASP A 691 15.89 -4.77 -18.39
CA ASP A 691 15.35 -3.68 -17.60
C ASP A 691 16.34 -3.26 -16.48
N PRO A 692 16.94 -2.05 -16.55
CA PRO A 692 17.94 -1.60 -15.58
C PRO A 692 17.34 -1.33 -14.19
N ASN A 693 16.01 -1.19 -14.11
CA ASN A 693 15.29 -0.53 -13.04
C ASN A 693 14.17 -1.40 -12.44
N ARG A 694 14.22 -2.74 -12.56
CA ARG A 694 13.21 -3.65 -11.96
C ARG A 694 12.88 -3.41 -10.48
N GLN A 695 13.84 -2.94 -9.68
CA GLN A 695 13.57 -2.58 -8.28
C GLN A 695 12.79 -1.27 -8.15
N ARG A 696 12.88 -0.37 -9.13
CA ARG A 696 12.27 0.95 -9.09
C ARG A 696 10.77 0.96 -9.42
N ALA A 697 10.35 -0.04 -10.21
CA ALA A 697 8.98 -0.53 -10.28
C ALA A 697 8.43 -1.05 -8.92
N ALA A 698 9.23 -1.15 -7.85
CA ALA A 698 8.74 -1.33 -6.48
C ALA A 698 8.89 -0.07 -5.60
N GLN A 699 9.77 0.86 -5.96
CA GLN A 699 10.12 2.04 -5.17
C GLN A 699 9.20 3.24 -5.40
N LYS A 700 8.65 3.43 -6.62
CA LYS A 700 7.80 4.60 -6.93
C LYS A 700 6.58 4.75 -6.00
N VAL A 701 6.11 3.66 -5.40
CA VAL A 701 5.00 3.60 -4.43
C VAL A 701 5.14 4.59 -3.25
N GLN A 702 6.32 5.17 -2.98
CA GLN A 702 6.61 5.99 -1.80
C GLN A 702 7.00 7.48 -2.05
N ASP A 703 6.56 8.08 -3.17
CA ASP A 703 6.53 9.54 -3.46
C ASP A 703 7.93 10.17 -3.82
N PRO A 704 8.14 11.51 -4.00
CA PRO A 704 8.43 12.03 -5.33
C PRO A 704 9.77 12.79 -5.49
N ARG A 705 10.05 13.21 -6.74
CA ARG A 705 11.20 14.03 -7.23
C ARG A 705 12.53 13.27 -7.36
N GLY A 706 13.11 13.27 -8.57
CA GLY A 706 14.42 12.67 -8.86
C GLY A 706 15.41 13.66 -9.48
N LEU A 707 16.71 13.33 -9.49
CA LEU A 707 17.74 13.96 -10.32
C LEU A 707 19.09 13.19 -10.29
N VAL A 708 19.99 13.52 -11.21
CA VAL A 708 21.42 13.11 -11.31
C VAL A 708 21.75 11.67 -11.76
N GLU A 709 21.64 11.39 -13.07
CA GLU A 709 22.38 10.30 -13.76
C GLU A 709 23.29 10.83 -14.90
N GLY A 710 24.04 11.91 -14.65
CA GLY A 710 24.97 12.48 -15.64
C GLY A 710 26.39 11.90 -15.67
N LEU A 711 26.88 11.37 -14.54
CA LEU A 711 28.32 11.17 -14.28
C LEU A 711 28.78 9.70 -14.17
N ALA A 712 27.86 8.74 -14.15
CA ALA A 712 28.18 7.34 -13.80
C ALA A 712 29.00 6.57 -14.85
N ARG A 713 28.99 6.99 -16.12
CA ARG A 713 29.50 6.17 -17.24
C ARG A 713 31.02 6.00 -17.31
N THR A 714 31.80 6.83 -16.61
CA THR A 714 33.28 6.82 -16.69
C THR A 714 33.94 5.92 -15.65
N VAL A 715 33.27 5.62 -14.53
CA VAL A 715 33.90 4.91 -13.38
C VAL A 715 33.80 3.38 -13.52
N VAL A 716 32.71 2.87 -14.10
CA VAL A 716 32.38 1.44 -14.11
C VAL A 716 33.35 0.61 -14.98
N SER A 717 33.89 1.18 -16.06
CA SER A 717 34.85 0.51 -16.94
C SER A 717 36.22 0.27 -16.29
N GLY A 718 36.62 1.11 -15.33
CA GLY A 718 37.87 0.95 -14.59
C GLY A 718 37.82 -0.23 -13.60
N LEU A 719 36.73 -0.35 -12.83
CA LEU A 719 36.60 -1.37 -11.78
C LEU A 719 36.66 -2.80 -12.34
N LEU A 720 35.96 -3.09 -13.44
CA LEU A 720 35.85 -4.45 -13.98
C LEU A 720 37.21 -5.02 -14.42
N ASN A 721 38.07 -4.20 -15.03
CA ASN A 721 39.38 -4.65 -15.53
C ASN A 721 40.42 -4.85 -14.41
N GLN A 722 40.25 -4.26 -13.24
CA GLN A 722 41.17 -4.46 -12.09
C GLN A 722 40.81 -5.69 -11.23
N ILE A 723 39.60 -6.23 -11.36
CA ILE A 723 39.11 -7.35 -10.53
C ILE A 723 39.35 -8.72 -11.19
N LEU A 724 39.35 -8.81 -12.53
CA LEU A 724 39.35 -10.07 -13.27
C LEU A 724 40.70 -10.35 -13.96
N GLY A 725 41.77 -10.37 -13.17
CA GLY A 725 43.11 -10.74 -13.64
C GLY A 725 43.28 -12.24 -13.91
N GLY A 726 42.70 -12.75 -15.00
CA GLY A 726 42.93 -14.12 -15.46
C GLY A 726 41.95 -14.63 -16.52
N ASN A 727 42.48 -15.26 -17.58
CA ASN A 727 41.66 -16.03 -18.53
C ASN A 727 41.20 -17.35 -17.89
N THR A 728 39.89 -17.57 -17.82
CA THR A 728 39.31 -18.90 -17.60
C THR A 728 38.16 -19.16 -18.58
N GLN A 729 38.41 -20.05 -19.54
CA GLN A 729 37.36 -20.66 -20.34
C GLN A 729 36.70 -21.82 -19.57
N ALA A 730 35.43 -22.08 -19.88
CA ALA A 730 34.70 -23.32 -19.62
C ALA A 730 34.66 -23.86 -18.16
N GLN A 731 33.48 -23.74 -17.54
CA GLN A 731 32.67 -24.93 -17.30
C GLN A 731 31.19 -24.53 -17.17
N ALA A 732 30.33 -25.08 -18.02
CA ALA A 732 28.90 -24.77 -18.05
C ALA A 732 28.09 -26.07 -17.99
N GLN A 733 27.35 -26.29 -16.90
CA GLN A 733 26.20 -27.19 -16.85
C GLN A 733 25.29 -26.90 -15.65
N ASN A 734 24.02 -27.25 -15.79
CA ASN A 734 22.99 -27.35 -14.76
C ASN A 734 22.72 -26.12 -13.86
N ARG A 735 22.02 -25.12 -14.44
CA ARG A 735 20.97 -24.36 -13.73
C ARG A 735 19.67 -24.39 -14.57
N PRO A 736 18.48 -24.36 -13.94
CA PRO A 736 17.21 -24.51 -14.65
C PRO A 736 16.93 -23.36 -15.63
N ARG A 737 16.27 -23.68 -16.75
CA ARG A 737 15.95 -22.72 -17.81
C ARG A 737 14.78 -21.81 -17.40
N VAL A 738 15.03 -20.51 -17.32
CA VAL A 738 14.02 -19.47 -17.58
C VAL A 738 14.29 -18.93 -18.99
N ARG A 739 13.24 -18.69 -19.78
CA ARG A 739 13.41 -18.24 -21.18
C ARG A 739 13.94 -16.81 -21.22
N ALA A 740 15.03 -16.59 -21.95
CA ALA A 740 15.40 -15.26 -22.40
C ALA A 740 14.38 -14.76 -23.44
N GLN A 741 14.15 -13.46 -23.46
CA GLN A 741 13.40 -12.78 -24.53
C GLN A 741 14.16 -12.95 -25.85
N SER A 742 13.45 -13.28 -26.93
CA SER A 742 14.08 -13.56 -28.23
C SER A 742 14.65 -12.29 -28.87
N ALA A 743 15.85 -12.39 -29.44
CA ALA A 743 16.61 -11.26 -29.99
C ALA A 743 16.10 -10.78 -31.36
N GLY A 744 14.82 -10.36 -31.42
CA GLY A 744 14.14 -9.94 -32.65
C GLY A 744 12.70 -9.46 -32.44
N GLU A 745 12.36 -8.97 -31.25
CA GLU A 745 11.05 -8.37 -30.96
C GLU A 745 11.05 -6.87 -31.26
N ASP A 746 10.00 -6.36 -31.92
CA ASP A 746 9.87 -4.93 -32.20
C ASP A 746 9.30 -4.20 -30.99
N ALA A 747 10.11 -3.33 -30.39
CA ALA A 747 9.78 -2.57 -29.19
C ALA A 747 10.35 -1.14 -29.29
N GLY A 748 9.75 -0.19 -28.58
CA GLY A 748 10.08 1.22 -28.70
C GLY A 748 9.32 2.15 -27.75
N ALA A 749 9.11 3.39 -28.20
CA ALA A 749 8.62 4.51 -27.39
C ALA A 749 7.12 4.83 -27.62
N ILE A 750 6.57 4.46 -28.78
CA ILE A 750 5.17 4.69 -29.14
C ILE A 750 4.63 3.44 -29.81
N VAL A 751 3.47 2.95 -29.33
CA VAL A 751 2.65 1.93 -29.98
C VAL A 751 1.33 2.56 -30.40
N VAL A 752 0.83 2.19 -31.57
CA VAL A 752 -0.50 2.59 -32.04
C VAL A 752 -1.35 1.35 -32.32
N ASN A 753 -2.64 1.41 -32.02
CA ASN A 753 -3.59 0.33 -32.30
C ASN A 753 -4.72 0.87 -33.18
N ALA A 754 -5.04 0.11 -34.24
CA ALA A 754 -6.15 0.37 -35.16
C ALA A 754 -7.00 -0.89 -35.41
N ALA A 755 -6.86 -1.91 -34.55
CA ALA A 755 -7.53 -3.19 -34.71
C ALA A 755 -8.97 -3.17 -34.16
N GLY A 756 -9.93 -3.66 -34.95
CA GLY A 756 -11.33 -3.75 -34.56
C GLY A 756 -11.97 -2.36 -34.40
N ALA A 757 -12.55 -2.11 -33.23
CA ALA A 757 -13.22 -0.84 -32.90
C ALA A 757 -12.32 0.17 -32.15
N TYR A 758 -11.01 -0.10 -32.02
CA TYR A 758 -10.11 0.70 -31.21
C TYR A 758 -9.08 1.46 -32.06
N ARG A 759 -9.07 2.78 -31.93
CA ARG A 759 -8.08 3.68 -32.54
C ARG A 759 -7.35 4.45 -31.44
N THR A 760 -6.12 4.03 -31.15
CA THR A 760 -5.36 4.56 -30.00
C THR A 760 -3.89 4.82 -30.32
N VAL A 761 -3.32 5.89 -29.74
CA VAL A 761 -1.88 6.14 -29.68
C VAL A 761 -1.46 6.03 -28.22
N ASN A 762 -0.49 5.19 -27.90
CA ASN A 762 0.04 4.98 -26.55
C ASN A 762 1.53 5.33 -26.54
N MET A 763 1.91 6.32 -25.74
CA MET A 763 3.30 6.79 -25.61
C MET A 763 3.84 6.41 -24.24
N GLY A 764 5.00 5.75 -24.20
CA GLY A 764 5.73 5.43 -22.98
C GLY A 764 6.48 6.63 -22.40
N PHE A 765 5.91 7.83 -22.51
CA PHE A 765 6.46 9.10 -22.02
C PHE A 765 5.37 10.17 -22.02
N GLY A 766 5.52 11.14 -21.12
CA GLY A 766 4.80 12.41 -21.10
C GLY A 766 5.30 13.38 -22.16
N MET A 767 4.39 13.89 -22.99
CA MET A 767 4.68 14.88 -24.04
C MET A 767 5.08 16.26 -23.50
N GLU A 768 4.86 16.54 -22.22
CA GLU A 768 5.41 17.69 -21.50
C GLU A 768 6.95 17.66 -21.46
N GLY A 769 7.56 16.47 -21.52
CA GLY A 769 9.00 16.27 -21.64
C GLY A 769 9.64 16.70 -22.96
N LEU A 770 8.85 17.04 -23.98
CA LEU A 770 9.32 17.58 -25.25
C LEU A 770 9.38 19.12 -25.22
N THR A 771 10.24 19.72 -26.06
CA THR A 771 10.18 21.17 -26.33
C THR A 771 8.82 21.56 -26.94
N PRO A 772 8.34 22.82 -26.84
CA PRO A 772 7.05 23.21 -27.39
C PRO A 772 6.88 22.89 -28.89
N ASN A 773 7.94 23.10 -29.69
CA ASN A 773 7.94 22.78 -31.12
C ASN A 773 7.88 21.26 -31.37
N SER A 774 8.69 20.47 -30.64
CA SER A 774 8.68 19.01 -30.72
C SER A 774 7.34 18.40 -30.27
N ARG A 775 6.77 18.94 -29.19
CA ARG A 775 5.47 18.57 -28.61
C ARG A 775 4.35 18.84 -29.62
N ASN A 776 4.30 20.03 -30.19
CA ASN A 776 3.32 20.42 -31.20
C ASN A 776 3.42 19.53 -32.46
N LEU A 777 4.64 19.26 -32.93
CA LEU A 777 4.86 18.40 -34.10
C LEU A 777 4.35 16.97 -33.85
N LEU A 778 4.76 16.34 -32.74
CA LEU A 778 4.34 14.96 -32.43
C LEU A 778 2.83 14.87 -32.15
N MET A 779 2.23 15.91 -31.53
CA MET A 779 0.78 15.96 -31.29
C MET A 779 0.02 16.04 -32.61
N LYS A 780 0.48 16.90 -33.54
CA LYS A 780 -0.06 16.95 -34.90
C LYS A 780 0.06 15.60 -35.58
N THR A 781 1.22 14.96 -35.59
CA THR A 781 1.42 13.64 -36.20
C THR A 781 0.48 12.58 -35.60
N SER A 782 0.23 12.63 -34.30
CA SER A 782 -0.64 11.69 -33.61
C SER A 782 -2.13 11.92 -33.91
N PHE A 783 -2.58 13.19 -33.96
CA PHE A 783 -3.96 13.53 -34.35
C PHE A 783 -4.20 13.27 -35.84
N ASP A 784 -3.23 13.65 -36.69
CA ASP A 784 -3.22 13.34 -38.13
C ASP A 784 -3.30 11.83 -38.38
N TRP A 785 -2.81 10.98 -37.47
CA TRP A 785 -2.91 9.53 -37.56
C TRP A 785 -4.24 8.98 -37.02
N LEU A 786 -4.70 9.45 -35.86
CA LEU A 786 -5.95 9.02 -35.26
C LEU A 786 -7.16 9.30 -36.17
N MET A 787 -7.15 10.43 -36.90
CA MET A 787 -8.24 10.88 -37.79
C MET A 787 -8.19 10.27 -39.22
N ARG A 788 -7.46 9.17 -39.45
CA ARG A 788 -7.38 8.43 -40.74
C ARG A 788 -8.01 7.05 -40.66
#